data_AF-A0A091A111-F1
#
_entry.id   AF-A0A091A111-F1
#
_cell.length_a   1.000
_cell.length_b   1.000
_cell.length_c   1.000
_cell.angle_alpha   90.00
_cell.angle_beta   90.00
_cell.angle_gamma   90.00
#
_symmetry.space_group_name_H-M   'P 1'
#
loop_
_entity.id
_entity.type
_entity.pdbx_description
1 polymer ?
#
loop_
_entity_poly.entity_id
_entity_poly.type
_entity_poly.pdbx_seq_one_letter_code
_entity_poly.pdbx_strand_id
1 'polypeptide(L)'
;MKKYWVWLSIVALLVGAALLPLGSSAVQAAEGANLALGKANAASGHNDVYVAANAFDNDQNTYWESTNNAFPQWIQTDLGSKTSIDRVVLKLPAGWEPRTQTLSVQGSDDGASFSSIVDSAKYTFDPAAANTVEIDFAAVTTRYVRIHVTANTGWPAAQFSEVEVYGSENGGGDPDPGSDPGEEPGDGTNLAAGKPIEASSATFNYVAANANDDNINTYWEGNGHPSTLTVDLGANANLSSVVIKLNPSSIWGTRAQTIQVLGREQGSPTFTNLVSEAKYTFNPATKNTVKIPVSGTASSVQLRFTANSGAPGGQVAEFQVFGVPAANPDLTVTDLSWTPSNPRETDAVTLTATVKNIGTGPSPATDVGFYLNGTLAGTSPVKALDAGAVAKVSLIAGAKTAASYSVSAKADPRNSVIELDETNNEYTNPTALVITPVASSDLVGTVSWTPSTPASGNAVSFHVNLKNQGTIATADGAHEVTLTLKNAAGATLQTLNGAYQGILAAGADADIAIPGTWTAADGNYTIQLTVAPDKNETAGKRENNTSSASLAVYAQRGASMPYFRYDTDEAVRGGGAVLKSAPTFDQALTASEASGQKYVALPSSGSYLEWKVKPGQGGDGVTMRFTMPDSSDGMGQSGSLDVYVNGAKVKAVPLTSYYSWQYFSSDQPGDTPGVGRPLFRFDEVHWKLDTPLKPGDTIRIQKGNDNIEYGVDFIEVEQVPDPIARPANAVSVTDYGAVANDGKDDLNAFKAAVNAAVAEGKTLYIPKGTFHLGGMWEIGSASKMIDDLKVMGAGIWHTNLQFTNPDRASGGISLRISGQLDFSNVYMNSNLRSRYNQEAVYKGFMDNFGTNSKIHNVWVEHFECGFWVGDYAHTPAMIATGLVIENSRIRNNLADGVNFAQGTSHSTVRNSSLRNNGDDALAIWTSNVNGAPAGVNNTFSHNTIENNWRAGGIGIFGGSGHKATHNLIIDAVGGSGIRMNTVFPGYHFQNNTGIEFSDTTIINSGTSKDLYNGERGAIDLEASNDAIRNVTFNNIDIINSQRDAIQLGYPGGFQNIVFNNVTIDGTGLDGVTTSRFSGPHPGAAIFAYTNNGSATFNNLVTRKIAHPDLYYIQNGFKLEIN
;
A
#
# COMPACT_ATOMS: atom_id res chain seq x y z
N MET A 1 -37.45 60.55 -11.68
CA MET A 1 -38.48 60.19 -10.67
C MET A 1 -37.80 59.31 -9.64
N LYS A 2 -37.22 59.86 -8.58
CA LYS A 2 -37.86 60.25 -7.29
C LYS A 2 -38.52 59.06 -6.57
N LYS A 3 -37.85 58.48 -5.55
CA LYS A 3 -38.16 58.64 -4.11
C LYS A 3 -37.42 57.63 -3.21
N TYR A 4 -36.96 57.94 -1.99
CA TYR A 4 -36.48 59.15 -1.28
C TYR A 4 -36.23 58.65 0.19
N TRP A 5 -35.00 58.74 0.71
CA TRP A 5 -34.61 59.20 2.07
C TRP A 5 -34.81 58.28 3.32
N VAL A 6 -34.01 58.33 4.41
CA VAL A 6 -33.25 59.42 5.09
C VAL A 6 -32.01 58.91 5.85
N TRP A 7 -30.97 59.75 5.92
CA TRP A 7 -29.74 59.72 6.72
C TRP A 7 -29.81 60.65 7.97
N LEU A 8 -28.84 60.47 8.90
CA LEU A 8 -28.08 61.51 9.64
C LEU A 8 -28.53 62.06 11.02
N SER A 9 -27.61 61.88 11.98
CA SER A 9 -27.22 62.76 13.09
C SER A 9 -25.88 62.21 13.61
N ILE A 10 -24.72 62.87 13.75
CA ILE A 10 -24.30 64.26 13.79
C ILE A 10 -22.78 64.29 13.48
N VAL A 11 -22.35 65.26 12.67
CA VAL A 11 -20.97 65.74 12.57
C VAL A 11 -20.76 66.80 13.66
N ALA A 12 -19.73 66.67 14.49
CA ALA A 12 -19.17 67.81 15.24
C ALA A 12 -17.69 67.58 15.61
N LEU A 13 -16.87 68.55 15.17
CA LEU A 13 -15.46 68.88 15.50
C LEU A 13 -14.34 68.11 14.75
N LEU A 14 -13.79 68.65 13.65
CA LEU A 14 -12.88 69.81 13.46
C LEU A 14 -11.38 69.46 13.56
N VAL A 15 -10.77 69.29 12.39
CA VAL A 15 -9.47 69.79 11.89
C VAL A 15 -8.42 70.23 12.92
N GLY A 16 -7.26 69.56 12.91
CA GLY A 16 -6.00 70.03 13.50
C GLY A 16 -4.80 69.34 12.85
N ALA A 17 -3.87 70.14 12.34
CA ALA A 17 -2.84 69.79 11.36
C ALA A 17 -1.62 69.03 11.91
N ALA A 18 -0.90 68.45 10.95
CA ALA A 18 0.42 67.84 11.07
C ALA A 18 1.51 68.76 11.67
N LEU A 19 2.37 68.18 12.52
CA LEU A 19 3.82 68.41 12.67
C LEU A 19 4.40 67.36 13.65
N LEU A 20 5.48 66.68 13.23
CA LEU A 20 6.22 65.57 13.87
C LEU A 20 6.91 65.99 15.21
N PRO A 21 7.31 65.05 16.12
CA PRO A 21 8.57 64.29 15.95
C PRO A 21 8.55 62.82 16.40
N LEU A 22 9.36 62.02 15.69
CA LEU A 22 10.09 60.82 16.10
C LEU A 22 9.86 60.33 17.55
N GLY A 23 9.09 59.26 17.69
CA GLY A 23 9.05 58.41 18.88
C GLY A 23 9.55 57.03 18.51
N SER A 24 10.66 56.61 19.12
CA SER A 24 11.26 55.30 19.02
C SER A 24 10.24 54.17 19.15
N SER A 25 10.03 53.39 18.07
CA SER A 25 9.51 52.04 18.20
C SER A 25 10.57 51.25 18.97
N ALA A 26 10.26 50.95 20.23
CA ALA A 26 11.03 49.97 21.00
C ALA A 26 11.11 48.69 20.17
N VAL A 27 12.34 48.21 19.97
CA VAL A 27 12.61 46.86 19.54
C VAL A 27 11.92 45.95 20.55
N GLN A 28 10.85 45.28 20.16
CA GLN A 28 10.38 44.12 20.90
C GLN A 28 11.48 43.08 20.72
N ALA A 29 12.29 42.88 21.76
CA ALA A 29 13.27 41.82 21.82
C ALA A 29 12.55 40.49 21.48
N ALA A 30 13.19 39.67 20.65
CA ALA A 30 12.73 38.31 20.41
C ALA A 30 12.58 37.64 21.79
N GLU A 31 11.39 37.15 22.11
CA GLU A 31 11.21 36.36 23.34
C GLU A 31 12.14 35.15 23.27
N GLY A 32 12.85 34.87 24.38
CA GLY A 32 13.79 33.76 24.47
C GLY A 32 13.15 32.42 24.09
N ALA A 33 13.95 31.41 23.75
CA ALA A 33 13.43 30.10 23.35
C ALA A 33 12.62 29.42 24.48
N ASN A 34 11.50 28.77 24.13
CA ASN A 34 10.76 27.89 25.05
C ASN A 34 11.63 26.67 25.41
N LEU A 35 12.11 26.63 26.64
CA LEU A 35 13.01 25.63 27.20
C LEU A 35 12.34 24.27 27.43
N ALA A 36 11.01 24.20 27.41
CA ALA A 36 10.24 22.97 27.62
C ALA A 36 9.93 22.20 26.33
N LEU A 37 10.07 22.84 25.15
CA LEU A 37 9.74 22.24 23.86
C LEU A 37 10.67 21.06 23.55
N GLY A 38 10.09 19.90 23.20
CA GLY A 38 10.84 18.68 22.89
C GLY A 38 11.52 18.01 24.10
N LYS A 39 11.24 18.47 25.33
CA LYS A 39 11.78 17.89 26.57
C LYS A 39 10.92 16.75 27.09
N ALA A 40 11.53 15.89 27.92
CA ALA A 40 10.83 14.78 28.55
C ALA A 40 9.74 15.31 29.49
N ASN A 41 8.51 14.87 29.30
CA ASN A 41 7.34 15.32 30.06
C ASN A 41 6.67 14.16 30.79
N ALA A 42 6.00 14.49 31.90
CA ALA A 42 5.22 13.56 32.67
C ALA A 42 4.01 14.28 33.29
N ALA A 43 2.97 13.53 33.65
CA ALA A 43 1.82 14.05 34.37
C ALA A 43 1.36 13.04 35.43
N SER A 44 0.57 13.50 36.39
CA SER A 44 -0.07 12.65 37.41
C SER A 44 -1.03 11.61 36.84
N GLY A 45 -1.51 11.84 35.61
CA GLY A 45 -2.43 10.98 34.87
C GLY A 45 -2.99 11.72 33.66
N HIS A 46 -3.71 11.02 32.81
CA HIS A 46 -4.49 11.64 31.74
C HIS A 46 -5.81 10.90 31.51
N ASN A 47 -6.72 11.54 30.79
CA ASN A 47 -7.96 10.95 30.30
C ASN A 47 -7.87 10.74 28.78
N ASP A 48 -8.29 9.57 28.29
CA ASP A 48 -8.33 9.23 26.87
C ASP A 48 -7.02 9.56 26.11
N VAL A 49 -7.11 10.18 24.94
CA VAL A 49 -5.96 10.58 24.08
C VAL A 49 -5.28 11.89 24.50
N TYR A 50 -5.73 12.56 25.56
CA TYR A 50 -5.23 13.89 25.99
C TYR A 50 -3.98 13.79 26.86
N VAL A 51 -2.92 13.21 26.30
CA VAL A 51 -1.65 12.91 26.98
C VAL A 51 -0.80 14.16 27.28
N ALA A 52 0.17 14.03 28.18
CA ALA A 52 1.03 15.14 28.61
C ALA A 52 1.82 15.80 27.46
N ALA A 53 2.19 15.03 26.44
CA ALA A 53 2.95 15.53 25.28
C ALA A 53 2.20 16.62 24.50
N ASN A 54 0.88 16.59 24.50
CA ASN A 54 0.02 17.58 23.84
C ASN A 54 0.04 18.97 24.52
N ALA A 55 0.78 19.14 25.62
CA ALA A 55 0.96 20.43 26.27
C ALA A 55 2.40 20.98 26.08
N PHE A 56 3.20 20.31 25.24
CA PHE A 56 4.60 20.66 24.97
C PHE A 56 4.95 20.48 23.49
N ASP A 57 3.96 20.48 22.59
CA ASP A 57 4.10 20.22 21.15
C ASP A 57 4.06 21.51 20.29
N ASN A 58 3.85 22.67 20.92
CA ASN A 58 3.75 23.98 20.26
C ASN A 58 2.53 24.07 19.30
N ASP A 59 1.46 23.30 19.57
CA ASP A 59 0.15 23.38 18.93
C ASP A 59 -0.96 23.67 19.96
N GLN A 60 -1.39 24.93 20.04
CA GLN A 60 -2.47 25.34 20.94
C GLN A 60 -3.83 24.66 20.68
N ASN A 61 -3.99 23.87 19.60
CA ASN A 61 -5.22 23.12 19.32
C ASN A 61 -5.26 21.73 19.97
N THR A 62 -4.12 21.18 20.37
CA THR A 62 -4.03 19.95 21.16
C THR A 62 -4.03 20.32 22.65
N TYR A 63 -4.32 19.36 23.53
CA TYR A 63 -4.24 19.59 24.97
C TYR A 63 -4.02 18.31 25.77
N TRP A 64 -3.41 18.49 26.95
CA TRP A 64 -3.43 17.53 28.04
C TRP A 64 -4.68 17.72 28.90
N GLU A 65 -5.30 16.62 29.31
CA GLU A 65 -6.36 16.58 30.32
C GLU A 65 -6.04 15.53 31.37
N SER A 66 -5.94 15.94 32.63
CA SER A 66 -5.72 15.05 33.76
C SER A 66 -6.93 14.13 34.03
N THR A 67 -6.78 13.12 34.90
CA THR A 67 -7.91 12.29 35.34
C THR A 67 -9.03 13.13 35.99
N ASN A 68 -10.26 12.94 35.52
CA ASN A 68 -11.44 13.68 35.97
C ASN A 68 -11.74 13.47 37.47
N ASN A 69 -12.12 14.56 38.15
CA ASN A 69 -12.48 14.62 39.57
C ASN A 69 -11.37 14.18 40.54
N ALA A 70 -10.09 14.26 40.13
CA ALA A 70 -8.96 13.73 40.88
C ALA A 70 -7.96 14.79 41.37
N PHE A 71 -8.37 16.05 41.53
CA PHE A 71 -7.47 17.10 42.04
C PHE A 71 -6.89 16.76 43.44
N PRO A 72 -5.62 17.09 43.71
CA PRO A 72 -4.69 17.80 42.83
C PRO A 72 -4.11 16.91 41.71
N GLN A 73 -3.84 17.54 40.57
CA GLN A 73 -3.21 16.93 39.41
C GLN A 73 -2.00 17.77 38.99
N TRP A 74 -1.02 17.18 38.33
CA TRP A 74 0.19 17.89 37.91
C TRP A 74 0.65 17.47 36.52
N ILE A 75 1.30 18.40 35.83
CA ILE A 75 2.07 18.17 34.61
C ILE A 75 3.46 18.77 34.79
N GLN A 76 4.49 18.11 34.29
CA GLN A 76 5.89 18.53 34.46
C GLN A 76 6.73 18.29 33.22
N THR A 77 7.84 19.02 33.14
CA THR A 77 8.90 18.83 32.14
C THR A 77 10.28 18.73 32.82
N ASP A 78 11.16 17.88 32.30
CA ASP A 78 12.58 17.81 32.64
C ASP A 78 13.38 18.64 31.63
N LEU A 79 13.91 19.78 32.05
CA LEU A 79 14.70 20.66 31.17
C LEU A 79 16.03 20.01 30.72
N GLY A 80 16.42 18.89 31.32
CA GLY A 80 17.61 18.09 31.03
C GLY A 80 18.82 18.46 31.89
N SER A 81 18.87 19.71 32.35
CA SER A 81 19.88 20.23 33.29
C SER A 81 19.25 21.28 34.19
N LYS A 82 19.96 21.63 35.28
CA LYS A 82 19.60 22.81 36.09
C LYS A 82 19.70 24.06 35.22
N THR A 83 18.57 24.68 34.95
CA THR A 83 18.45 25.84 34.08
C THR A 83 17.85 26.99 34.87
N SER A 84 18.39 28.19 34.67
CA SER A 84 17.83 29.41 35.25
C SER A 84 16.57 29.78 34.48
N ILE A 85 15.43 29.78 35.17
CA ILE A 85 14.12 30.10 34.62
C ILE A 85 13.50 31.25 35.40
N ASP A 86 12.79 32.14 34.72
CA ASP A 86 12.15 33.32 35.33
C ASP A 86 10.69 33.52 34.87
N ARG A 87 10.23 32.72 33.91
CA ARG A 87 8.85 32.82 33.40
C ARG A 87 8.30 31.47 32.93
N VAL A 88 7.01 31.27 33.18
CA VAL A 88 6.20 30.19 32.58
C VAL A 88 5.00 30.80 31.86
N VAL A 89 4.70 30.30 30.66
CA VAL A 89 3.49 30.66 29.91
C VAL A 89 2.61 29.44 29.78
N LEU A 90 1.36 29.56 30.22
CA LEU A 90 0.36 28.51 30.22
C LEU A 90 -0.76 28.87 29.24
N LYS A 91 -1.19 27.91 28.42
CA LYS A 91 -2.29 28.14 27.46
C LYS A 91 -3.39 27.09 27.58
N LEU A 92 -4.60 27.48 27.18
CA LEU A 92 -5.67 26.58 26.77
C LEU A 92 -5.99 26.81 25.29
N PRO A 93 -6.74 25.91 24.63
CA PRO A 93 -7.19 26.16 23.26
C PRO A 93 -7.88 27.52 23.14
N ALA A 94 -7.46 28.31 22.15
CA ALA A 94 -7.81 29.73 22.06
C ALA A 94 -9.33 30.00 21.99
N GLY A 95 -10.10 29.03 21.48
CA GLY A 95 -11.56 29.12 21.36
C GLY A 95 -12.37 28.62 22.56
N TRP A 96 -11.74 28.12 23.62
CA TRP A 96 -12.43 27.63 24.82
C TRP A 96 -13.06 28.75 25.65
N GLU A 97 -14.16 28.44 26.33
CA GLU A 97 -14.87 29.38 27.19
C GLU A 97 -14.02 29.84 28.40
N PRO A 98 -14.20 31.08 28.89
CA PRO A 98 -13.38 31.64 29.95
C PRO A 98 -13.48 30.79 31.22
N ARG A 99 -12.32 30.47 31.82
CA ARG A 99 -12.24 29.65 33.03
C ARG A 99 -11.04 30.03 33.90
N THR A 100 -11.08 29.63 35.16
CA THR A 100 -10.01 29.87 36.12
C THR A 100 -9.45 28.54 36.62
N GLN A 101 -8.13 28.36 36.54
CA GLN A 101 -7.42 27.26 37.19
C GLN A 101 -6.66 27.75 38.42
N THR A 102 -6.75 27.01 39.53
CA THR A 102 -5.98 27.28 40.76
C THR A 102 -4.74 26.40 40.75
N LEU A 103 -3.55 26.99 40.62
CA LEU A 103 -2.30 26.26 40.42
C LEU A 103 -1.11 26.95 41.09
N SER A 104 -0.04 26.18 41.31
CA SER A 104 1.30 26.64 41.70
C SER A 104 2.34 26.17 40.68
N VAL A 105 3.40 26.96 40.49
CA VAL A 105 4.60 26.54 39.73
C VAL A 105 5.63 26.00 40.72
N GLN A 106 6.12 24.79 40.50
CA GLN A 106 7.06 24.10 41.37
C GLN A 106 8.35 23.75 40.62
N GLY A 107 9.47 23.79 41.34
CA GLY A 107 10.79 23.40 40.87
C GLY A 107 11.33 22.20 41.63
N SER A 108 12.13 21.38 40.95
CA SER A 108 12.89 20.29 41.57
C SER A 108 14.24 20.09 40.87
N ASP A 109 15.24 19.65 41.62
CA ASP A 109 16.53 19.24 41.09
C ASP A 109 16.58 17.75 40.72
N ASP A 110 15.70 16.93 41.32
CA ASP A 110 15.74 15.46 41.29
C ASP A 110 14.47 14.81 40.71
N GLY A 111 13.44 15.60 40.42
CA GLY A 111 12.17 15.12 39.87
C GLY A 111 11.28 14.39 40.89
N ALA A 112 11.67 14.37 42.16
CA ALA A 112 10.96 13.70 43.26
C ALA A 112 10.54 14.68 44.37
N SER A 113 11.44 15.57 44.78
CA SER A 113 11.21 16.56 45.84
C SER A 113 10.98 17.94 45.23
N PHE A 114 9.76 18.47 45.34
CA PHE A 114 9.37 19.74 44.73
C PHE A 114 9.19 20.85 45.78
N SER A 115 9.65 22.05 45.45
CA SER A 115 9.39 23.28 46.19
C SER A 115 8.65 24.28 45.31
N SER A 116 7.74 25.07 45.90
CA SER A 116 7.05 26.14 45.19
C SER A 116 8.05 27.21 44.70
N ILE A 117 8.03 27.49 43.40
CA ILE A 117 8.63 28.67 42.79
C ILE A 117 7.62 29.83 42.87
N VAL A 118 6.36 29.52 42.54
CA VAL A 118 5.22 30.41 42.69
C VAL A 118 4.17 29.70 43.51
N ASP A 119 3.75 30.33 44.60
CA ASP A 119 2.71 29.79 45.48
C ASP A 119 1.36 29.67 44.75
N SER A 120 0.48 28.82 45.26
CA SER A 120 -0.80 28.54 44.62
C SER A 120 -1.68 29.79 44.50
N ALA A 121 -2.07 30.13 43.28
CA ALA A 121 -2.95 31.26 42.97
C ALA A 121 -4.01 30.89 41.91
N LYS A 122 -5.01 31.76 41.74
CA LYS A 122 -6.05 31.63 40.72
C LYS A 122 -5.62 32.36 39.45
N TYR A 123 -5.58 31.66 38.32
CA TYR A 123 -5.25 32.21 37.01
C TYR A 123 -6.43 32.05 36.05
N THR A 124 -6.86 33.17 35.48
CA THR A 124 -7.99 33.22 34.55
C THR A 124 -7.49 33.13 33.12
N PHE A 125 -7.97 32.12 32.40
CA PHE A 125 -7.82 31.94 30.97
C PHE A 125 -9.04 32.59 30.30
N ASP A 126 -8.80 33.67 29.58
CA ASP A 126 -9.81 34.44 28.85
C ASP A 126 -9.55 34.32 27.33
N PRO A 127 -10.51 33.86 26.52
CA PRO A 127 -10.33 33.78 25.07
C PRO A 127 -10.05 35.15 24.42
N ALA A 128 -10.42 36.27 25.04
CA ALA A 128 -10.02 37.61 24.59
C ALA A 128 -8.50 37.85 24.67
N ALA A 129 -7.79 37.13 25.55
CA ALA A 129 -6.34 37.09 25.68
C ALA A 129 -5.76 35.78 25.10
N ALA A 130 -6.44 35.22 24.10
CA ALA A 130 -6.10 33.94 23.47
C ALA A 130 -5.95 32.78 24.46
N ASN A 131 -6.68 32.81 25.59
CA ASN A 131 -6.55 31.83 26.68
C ASN A 131 -5.09 31.59 27.10
N THR A 132 -4.33 32.68 27.25
CA THR A 132 -2.92 32.64 27.65
C THR A 132 -2.74 33.31 29.02
N VAL A 133 -1.94 32.68 29.88
CA VAL A 133 -1.54 33.19 31.20
C VAL A 133 -0.03 33.17 31.27
N GLU A 134 0.58 34.32 31.51
CA GLU A 134 2.01 34.45 31.79
C GLU A 134 2.24 34.57 33.31
N ILE A 135 3.23 33.85 33.82
CA ILE A 135 3.61 33.83 35.23
C ILE A 135 5.10 34.11 35.31
N ASP A 136 5.44 35.37 35.60
CA ASP A 136 6.80 35.81 35.89
C ASP A 136 7.15 35.60 37.36
N PHE A 137 8.41 35.26 37.62
CA PHE A 137 8.97 35.12 38.97
C PHE A 137 10.46 35.45 38.97
N ALA A 138 11.04 35.66 40.16
CA ALA A 138 12.49 35.86 40.27
C ALA A 138 13.24 34.65 39.74
N ALA A 139 14.33 34.84 38.99
CA ALA A 139 15.07 33.76 38.36
C ALA A 139 15.44 32.65 39.37
N VAL A 140 14.95 31.43 39.12
CA VAL A 140 15.24 30.23 39.90
C VAL A 140 15.97 29.23 39.02
N THR A 141 17.03 28.63 39.56
CA THR A 141 17.71 27.52 38.89
C THR A 141 17.04 26.22 39.30
N THR A 142 16.45 25.50 38.34
CA THR A 142 15.79 24.21 38.57
C THR A 142 15.94 23.31 37.35
N ARG A 143 15.81 21.99 37.53
CA ARG A 143 15.85 21.04 36.41
C ARG A 143 14.44 20.63 35.97
N TYR A 144 13.56 20.37 36.92
CA TYR A 144 12.18 19.97 36.67
C TYR A 144 11.24 21.11 36.99
N VAL A 145 10.35 21.43 36.05
CA VAL A 145 9.29 22.41 36.25
C VAL A 145 7.96 21.68 36.27
N ARG A 146 7.18 21.85 37.33
CA ARG A 146 5.87 21.22 37.52
C ARG A 146 4.79 22.26 37.74
N ILE A 147 3.70 22.15 36.98
CA ILE A 147 2.46 22.88 37.21
C ILE A 147 1.54 22.00 38.02
N HIS A 148 1.28 22.39 39.26
CA HIS A 148 0.47 21.64 40.21
C HIS A 148 -0.89 22.33 40.40
N VAL A 149 -1.95 21.70 39.91
CA VAL A 149 -3.31 22.26 39.79
C VAL A 149 -4.24 21.63 40.84
N THR A 150 -4.99 22.47 41.55
CA THR A 150 -5.89 22.06 42.65
C THR A 150 -7.37 22.32 42.35
N ALA A 151 -7.70 23.16 41.36
CA ALA A 151 -9.09 23.38 40.92
C ALA A 151 -9.15 23.96 39.49
N ASN A 152 -10.23 23.68 38.77
CA ASN A 152 -10.58 24.29 37.48
C ASN A 152 -12.09 24.60 37.46
N THR A 153 -12.49 25.80 37.04
CA THR A 153 -13.92 26.20 37.01
C THR A 153 -14.65 25.78 35.73
N GLY A 154 -13.93 25.44 34.66
CA GLY A 154 -14.53 25.06 33.37
C GLY A 154 -14.76 23.56 33.19
N TRP A 155 -13.97 22.72 33.87
CA TRP A 155 -13.99 21.26 33.71
C TRP A 155 -13.50 20.54 34.98
N PRO A 156 -13.91 19.30 35.28
CA PRO A 156 -13.46 18.58 36.48
C PRO A 156 -12.02 18.02 36.41
N ALA A 157 -11.16 18.52 35.51
CA ALA A 157 -9.76 18.12 35.36
C ALA A 157 -8.84 19.33 35.13
N ALA A 158 -7.55 19.18 35.44
CA ALA A 158 -6.50 20.11 34.99
C ALA A 158 -6.32 19.97 33.47
N GLN A 159 -6.19 21.08 32.77
CA GLN A 159 -6.05 21.10 31.32
C GLN A 159 -5.02 22.15 30.89
N PHE A 160 -4.17 21.83 29.92
CA PHE A 160 -3.27 22.79 29.27
C PHE A 160 -3.07 22.39 27.82
N SER A 161 -3.17 23.35 26.90
CA SER A 161 -2.72 23.18 25.52
C SER A 161 -1.23 23.49 25.37
N GLU A 162 -0.67 24.36 26.20
CA GLU A 162 0.78 24.59 26.24
C GLU A 162 1.25 24.89 27.67
N VAL A 163 2.45 24.40 27.97
CA VAL A 163 3.25 24.73 29.15
C VAL A 163 4.65 25.11 28.66
N GLU A 164 4.88 26.41 28.56
CA GLU A 164 6.14 26.96 28.06
C GLU A 164 6.98 27.47 29.22
N VAL A 165 8.31 27.27 29.16
CA VAL A 165 9.26 27.69 30.20
C VAL A 165 10.33 28.56 29.57
N TYR A 166 10.63 29.71 30.17
CA TYR A 166 11.61 30.67 29.64
C TYR A 166 12.67 31.01 30.69
N GLY A 167 13.86 31.39 30.22
CA GLY A 167 15.02 31.71 31.06
C GLY A 167 15.48 33.16 30.94
N SER A 168 16.20 33.62 31.96
CA SER A 168 16.69 35.00 32.03
C SER A 168 17.88 35.24 31.09
N GLU A 169 17.74 36.14 30.12
CA GLU A 169 18.85 36.60 29.27
C GLU A 169 19.84 37.44 30.09
N ASN A 170 20.82 36.81 30.77
CA ASN A 170 22.13 37.40 31.17
C ASN A 170 22.93 36.42 32.04
N GLY A 171 23.99 35.81 31.50
CA GLY A 171 24.87 34.95 32.31
C GLY A 171 26.01 34.23 31.59
N GLY A 172 26.71 34.90 30.66
CA GLY A 172 28.03 34.45 30.20
C GLY A 172 29.13 35.05 31.08
N GLY A 173 29.96 34.22 31.71
CA GLY A 173 31.15 34.63 32.46
C GLY A 173 32.00 33.45 32.94
N ASP A 174 33.20 33.31 32.37
CA ASP A 174 34.33 32.46 32.78
C ASP A 174 35.32 33.29 33.67
N PRO A 175 36.43 32.75 34.25
CA PRO A 175 36.55 32.17 35.59
C PRO A 175 37.56 32.93 36.53
N ASP A 176 37.79 32.37 37.74
CA ASP A 176 38.99 32.43 38.64
C ASP A 176 38.92 33.31 39.93
N PRO A 177 39.73 33.07 41.00
CA PRO A 177 39.84 31.92 41.92
C PRO A 177 39.70 32.24 43.45
N GLY A 178 39.50 31.18 44.27
CA GLY A 178 39.89 31.07 45.70
C GLY A 178 38.74 31.24 46.72
N SER A 179 38.63 30.52 47.84
CA SER A 179 39.39 29.42 48.47
C SER A 179 38.63 28.94 49.74
N ASP A 180 38.34 27.64 49.91
CA ASP A 180 38.36 26.88 51.20
C ASP A 180 38.06 25.37 50.94
N PRO A 181 38.38 24.39 51.81
CA PRO A 181 39.27 23.29 51.46
C PRO A 181 38.64 21.90 51.68
N GLY A 182 38.62 21.03 50.67
CA GLY A 182 38.27 19.62 50.97
C GLY A 182 37.86 18.65 49.87
N GLU A 183 38.02 18.92 48.57
CA GLU A 183 37.76 17.88 47.56
C GLU A 183 38.94 17.71 46.56
N GLU A 184 39.31 16.46 46.36
CA GLU A 184 40.31 15.97 45.40
C GLU A 184 39.83 16.08 43.92
N PRO A 185 40.73 16.00 42.92
CA PRO A 185 40.61 16.77 41.69
C PRO A 185 39.79 16.13 40.54
N GLY A 186 38.92 16.96 39.93
CA GLY A 186 38.57 17.06 38.50
C GLY A 186 38.20 15.82 37.68
N ASP A 187 36.91 15.66 37.34
CA ASP A 187 36.45 14.78 36.25
C ASP A 187 35.33 15.47 35.47
N GLY A 188 35.36 15.37 34.13
CA GLY A 188 34.42 16.03 33.23
C GLY A 188 32.97 15.52 33.31
N THR A 189 32.21 15.66 32.22
CA THR A 189 30.81 15.16 32.14
C THR A 189 30.81 13.66 31.81
N ASN A 190 29.79 12.92 32.26
CA ASN A 190 29.57 11.54 31.77
C ASN A 190 29.13 11.58 30.30
N LEU A 191 29.99 11.10 29.40
CA LEU A 191 29.80 11.11 27.95
C LEU A 191 29.06 9.87 27.43
N ALA A 192 28.83 8.87 28.26
CA ALA A 192 28.25 7.58 27.85
C ALA A 192 26.72 7.50 27.99
N ALA A 193 26.10 8.37 28.79
CA ALA A 193 24.66 8.33 29.08
C ALA A 193 23.83 8.47 27.79
N GLY A 194 22.90 7.53 27.57
CA GLY A 194 21.99 7.51 26.42
C GLY A 194 22.66 7.29 25.05
N LYS A 195 23.98 7.08 25.00
CA LYS A 195 24.72 6.84 23.75
C LYS A 195 24.50 5.42 23.22
N PRO A 196 24.73 5.17 21.91
CA PRO A 196 24.74 3.81 21.38
C PRO A 196 25.71 2.90 22.16
N ILE A 197 25.22 1.75 22.60
CA ILE A 197 25.99 0.79 23.39
C ILE A 197 25.74 -0.64 22.87
N GLU A 198 26.81 -1.39 22.64
CA GLU A 198 26.77 -2.73 22.07
C GLU A 198 27.52 -3.72 22.95
N ALA A 199 26.98 -4.93 23.07
CA ALA A 199 27.62 -6.02 23.80
C ALA A 199 27.93 -7.21 22.88
N SER A 200 28.95 -7.99 23.21
CA SER A 200 29.25 -9.24 22.49
C SER A 200 28.15 -10.30 22.62
N SER A 201 27.33 -10.19 23.67
CA SER A 201 26.25 -11.10 24.02
C SER A 201 25.38 -10.49 25.12
N ALA A 202 24.16 -10.98 25.29
CA ALA A 202 23.32 -10.71 26.44
C ALA A 202 22.67 -12.00 26.95
N THR A 203 22.34 -12.04 28.24
CA THR A 203 21.58 -13.12 28.86
C THR A 203 20.16 -12.61 29.16
N PHE A 204 19.13 -13.32 28.69
CA PHE A 204 17.72 -12.91 28.80
C PHE A 204 17.48 -11.47 28.30
N ASN A 205 16.81 -10.63 29.10
CA ASN A 205 16.51 -9.23 28.84
C ASN A 205 17.53 -8.26 29.48
N TYR A 206 18.68 -8.75 29.97
CA TYR A 206 19.77 -7.93 30.51
C TYR A 206 20.64 -7.39 29.37
N VAL A 207 20.04 -6.53 28.55
CA VAL A 207 20.61 -5.99 27.31
C VAL A 207 21.59 -4.85 27.53
N ALA A 208 22.42 -4.53 26.54
CA ALA A 208 23.48 -3.51 26.63
C ALA A 208 22.96 -2.12 27.03
N ALA A 209 21.79 -1.71 26.51
CA ALA A 209 21.18 -0.40 26.79
C ALA A 209 20.88 -0.17 28.28
N ASN A 210 20.72 -1.24 29.07
CA ASN A 210 20.54 -1.14 30.51
C ASN A 210 21.80 -0.69 31.27
N ALA A 211 22.94 -0.55 30.57
CA ALA A 211 24.21 -0.19 31.19
C ALA A 211 24.56 1.29 30.98
N ASN A 212 23.70 2.09 30.36
CA ASN A 212 23.91 3.53 30.22
C ASN A 212 22.58 4.31 30.15
N ASP A 213 21.52 3.78 30.76
CA ASP A 213 20.19 4.36 30.85
C ASP A 213 20.02 5.26 32.11
N ASP A 214 21.11 5.49 32.85
CA ASP A 214 21.16 6.18 34.15
C ASP A 214 20.26 5.53 35.22
N ASN A 215 19.94 4.24 35.07
CA ASN A 215 19.16 3.46 36.02
C ASN A 215 19.96 2.28 36.60
N ILE A 216 20.55 2.50 37.77
CA ILE A 216 21.30 1.47 38.51
C ILE A 216 20.48 0.22 38.94
N ASN A 217 19.17 0.18 38.71
CA ASN A 217 18.33 -0.98 39.02
C ASN A 217 18.19 -1.95 37.84
N THR A 218 18.43 -1.50 36.61
CA THR A 218 18.59 -2.32 35.42
C THR A 218 20.07 -2.68 35.25
N TYR A 219 20.37 -3.71 34.46
CA TYR A 219 21.76 -4.07 34.15
C TYR A 219 21.87 -4.87 32.86
N TRP A 220 23.07 -4.83 32.28
CA TRP A 220 23.54 -5.74 31.26
C TRP A 220 24.25 -6.95 31.90
N GLU A 221 24.04 -8.14 31.33
CA GLU A 221 24.80 -9.35 31.65
C GLU A 221 25.24 -10.10 30.39
N GLY A 222 26.55 -10.34 30.27
CA GLY A 222 27.13 -11.15 29.18
C GLY A 222 26.89 -12.65 29.33
N ASN A 223 26.96 -13.39 28.23
CA ASN A 223 26.83 -14.85 28.21
C ASN A 223 28.22 -15.53 28.16
N GLY A 224 28.87 -15.64 29.33
CA GLY A 224 30.20 -16.24 29.46
C GLY A 224 31.36 -15.24 29.39
N HIS A 225 32.59 -15.77 29.31
CA HIS A 225 33.83 -14.98 29.23
C HIS A 225 34.72 -15.42 28.05
N PRO A 226 35.42 -14.48 27.37
CA PRO A 226 35.32 -13.05 27.57
C PRO A 226 34.01 -12.48 27.03
N SER A 227 33.42 -11.50 27.74
CA SER A 227 32.29 -10.70 27.26
C SER A 227 32.71 -9.25 27.13
N THR A 228 32.25 -8.54 26.11
CA THR A 228 32.58 -7.12 25.89
C THR A 228 31.34 -6.24 25.90
N LEU A 229 31.50 -4.99 26.37
CA LEU A 229 30.49 -3.94 26.34
C LEU A 229 31.15 -2.66 25.83
N THR A 230 30.65 -2.09 24.74
CA THR A 230 31.25 -0.97 24.00
C THR A 230 30.26 0.17 23.93
N VAL A 231 30.62 1.35 24.42
CA VAL A 231 29.85 2.59 24.21
C VAL A 231 30.50 3.41 23.11
N ASP A 232 29.69 3.91 22.18
CA ASP A 232 30.10 4.85 21.15
C ASP A 232 29.81 6.28 21.58
N LEU A 233 30.85 7.08 21.81
CA LEU A 233 30.74 8.47 22.22
C LEU A 233 30.33 9.37 21.04
N GLY A 234 30.44 8.89 19.80
CA GLY A 234 30.14 9.59 18.54
C GLY A 234 31.38 10.25 17.94
N ALA A 235 32.11 11.02 18.74
CA ALA A 235 33.35 11.69 18.34
C ALA A 235 34.46 11.44 19.37
N ASN A 236 35.71 11.71 19.00
CA ASN A 236 36.83 11.62 19.92
C ASN A 236 36.59 12.48 21.18
N ALA A 237 36.86 11.89 22.34
CA ALA A 237 36.90 12.59 23.62
C ALA A 237 38.22 12.30 24.34
N ASN A 238 38.74 13.31 25.04
CA ASN A 238 39.88 13.17 25.93
C ASN A 238 39.38 12.61 27.27
N LEU A 239 39.71 11.37 27.56
CA LEU A 239 39.15 10.63 28.69
C LEU A 239 39.94 10.87 29.98
N SER A 240 39.23 10.91 31.13
CA SER A 240 39.82 11.02 32.47
C SER A 240 39.56 9.79 33.33
N SER A 241 38.34 9.24 33.29
CA SER A 241 37.99 8.03 34.04
C SER A 241 36.81 7.28 33.44
N VAL A 242 36.71 6.00 33.78
CA VAL A 242 35.52 5.18 33.57
C VAL A 242 34.98 4.79 34.93
N VAL A 243 33.66 4.96 35.14
CA VAL A 243 32.99 4.50 36.35
C VAL A 243 32.03 3.38 35.98
N ILE A 244 32.23 2.24 36.62
CA ILE A 244 31.41 1.04 36.43
C ILE A 244 30.63 0.83 37.72
N LYS A 245 29.31 0.68 37.61
CA LYS A 245 28.43 0.37 38.74
C LYS A 245 27.73 -0.95 38.53
N LEU A 246 27.43 -1.64 39.63
CA LEU A 246 26.42 -2.69 39.68
C LEU A 246 25.24 -2.21 40.54
N ASN A 247 24.13 -2.93 40.50
CA ASN A 247 23.01 -2.65 41.35
C ASN A 247 23.44 -2.61 42.83
N PRO A 248 23.11 -1.54 43.59
CA PRO A 248 23.62 -1.33 44.94
C PRO A 248 22.97 -2.22 46.00
N SER A 249 21.94 -2.99 45.64
CA SER A 249 21.21 -3.86 46.56
C SER A 249 22.14 -4.90 47.21
N SER A 250 21.97 -5.10 48.52
CA SER A 250 22.78 -6.04 49.30
C SER A 250 22.66 -7.49 48.81
N ILE A 251 21.59 -7.84 48.08
CA ILE A 251 21.40 -9.16 47.46
C ILE A 251 22.50 -9.51 46.43
N TRP A 252 23.17 -8.51 45.86
CA TRP A 252 24.29 -8.73 44.95
C TRP A 252 25.56 -9.23 45.68
N GLY A 253 25.67 -9.04 46.99
CA GLY A 253 26.87 -9.42 47.75
C GLY A 253 28.15 -8.75 47.25
N THR A 254 29.28 -9.01 47.93
CA THR A 254 30.59 -8.56 47.44
C THR A 254 31.06 -9.50 46.33
N ARG A 255 31.47 -8.94 45.18
CA ARG A 255 31.97 -9.72 44.04
C ARG A 255 33.11 -9.00 43.35
N ALA A 256 33.92 -9.74 42.60
CA ALA A 256 35.01 -9.18 41.83
C ALA A 256 34.87 -9.51 40.34
N GLN A 257 35.11 -8.52 39.49
CA GLN A 257 35.18 -8.68 38.04
C GLN A 257 36.59 -8.34 37.56
N THR A 258 37.10 -9.10 36.60
CA THR A 258 38.38 -8.82 35.94
C THR A 258 38.09 -8.08 34.64
N ILE A 259 38.55 -6.83 34.55
CA ILE A 259 38.15 -5.85 33.54
C ILE A 259 39.40 -5.28 32.88
N GLN A 260 39.40 -5.25 31.55
CA GLN A 260 40.31 -4.45 30.72
C GLN A 260 39.51 -3.29 30.10
N VAL A 261 40.08 -2.09 30.06
CA VAL A 261 39.47 -0.93 29.40
C VAL A 261 40.23 -0.61 28.11
N LEU A 262 39.50 -0.60 27.01
CA LEU A 262 40.00 -0.39 25.66
C LEU A 262 39.38 0.89 25.06
N GLY A 263 40.14 1.58 24.22
CA GLY A 263 39.70 2.79 23.53
C GLY A 263 39.97 2.69 22.03
N ARG A 264 39.04 3.18 21.23
CA ARG A 264 39.18 3.28 19.78
C ARG A 264 39.05 4.73 19.38
N GLU A 265 40.06 5.27 18.71
CA GLU A 265 40.02 6.61 18.13
C GLU A 265 39.08 6.66 16.93
N GLN A 266 38.51 7.83 16.70
CA GLN A 266 37.66 8.16 15.57
C GLN A 266 38.35 7.83 14.25
N GLY A 267 37.67 7.08 13.37
CA GLY A 267 38.20 6.63 12.07
C GLY A 267 39.17 5.44 12.13
N SER A 268 39.52 4.95 13.33
CA SER A 268 40.34 3.74 13.50
C SER A 268 39.46 2.49 13.58
N PRO A 269 39.79 1.38 12.89
CA PRO A 269 39.06 0.13 13.03
C PRO A 269 39.46 -0.68 14.28
N THR A 270 40.53 -0.29 14.99
CA THR A 270 41.15 -1.11 16.04
C THR A 270 41.06 -0.48 17.43
N PHE A 271 40.67 -1.28 18.42
CA PHE A 271 40.78 -0.92 19.84
C PHE A 271 42.22 -1.02 20.33
N THR A 272 42.62 -0.07 21.17
CA THR A 272 43.91 0.00 21.84
C THR A 272 43.72 -0.05 23.36
N ASN A 273 44.78 -0.45 24.07
CA ASN A 273 44.75 -0.60 25.52
C ASN A 273 44.82 0.75 26.24
N LEU A 274 43.73 1.15 26.91
CA LEU A 274 43.72 2.31 27.81
C LEU A 274 44.15 1.90 29.22
N VAL A 275 43.59 0.79 29.73
CA VAL A 275 43.96 0.20 31.03
C VAL A 275 44.04 -1.32 30.88
N SER A 276 45.21 -1.86 31.24
CA SER A 276 45.46 -3.29 31.21
C SER A 276 44.52 -4.04 32.17
N GLU A 277 44.25 -5.29 31.83
CA GLU A 277 43.37 -6.18 32.59
C GLU A 277 43.73 -6.24 34.08
N ALA A 278 42.76 -5.94 34.95
CA ALA A 278 42.92 -5.97 36.39
C ALA A 278 41.64 -6.42 37.10
N LYS A 279 41.77 -6.95 38.32
CA LYS A 279 40.64 -7.38 39.16
C LYS A 279 40.11 -6.21 39.98
N TYR A 280 38.82 -5.92 39.84
CA TYR A 280 38.11 -4.87 40.57
C TYR A 280 37.03 -5.47 41.46
N THR A 281 36.95 -4.99 42.70
CA THR A 281 35.99 -5.47 43.70
C THR A 281 34.81 -4.51 43.81
N PHE A 282 33.60 -5.05 43.64
CA PHE A 282 32.33 -4.37 43.83
C PHE A 282 31.77 -4.79 45.19
N ASN A 283 31.57 -3.81 46.08
CA ASN A 283 31.01 -4.02 47.41
C ASN A 283 29.72 -3.19 47.59
N PRO A 284 28.59 -3.80 47.97
CA PRO A 284 27.34 -3.06 48.22
C PRO A 284 27.50 -1.97 49.29
N ALA A 285 28.41 -2.13 50.26
CA ALA A 285 28.71 -1.11 51.27
C ALA A 285 29.32 0.17 50.67
N THR A 286 29.99 0.06 49.53
CA THR A 286 30.52 1.18 48.73
C THR A 286 29.68 1.41 47.48
N LYS A 287 28.37 1.08 47.56
CA LYS A 287 27.37 1.23 46.49
C LYS A 287 27.74 0.52 45.19
N ASN A 288 28.50 -0.58 45.26
CA ASN A 288 28.94 -1.36 44.10
C ASN A 288 29.50 -0.49 42.96
N THR A 289 30.33 0.49 43.29
CA THR A 289 30.91 1.42 42.32
C THR A 289 32.43 1.25 42.27
N VAL A 290 32.97 1.18 41.05
CA VAL A 290 34.41 1.16 40.78
C VAL A 290 34.72 2.28 39.80
N LYS A 291 35.70 3.13 40.15
CA LYS A 291 36.26 4.15 39.27
C LYS A 291 37.63 3.70 38.80
N ILE A 292 37.83 3.68 37.49
CA ILE A 292 39.08 3.30 36.82
C ILE A 292 39.61 4.56 36.12
N PRO A 293 40.75 5.14 36.57
CA PRO A 293 41.40 6.22 35.84
C PRO A 293 41.82 5.73 34.46
N VAL A 294 41.53 6.52 33.42
CA VAL A 294 41.97 6.26 32.05
C VAL A 294 42.65 7.51 31.50
N SER A 295 43.56 7.34 30.56
CA SER A 295 44.18 8.46 29.85
C SER A 295 44.25 8.12 28.36
N GLY A 296 43.87 9.04 27.49
CA GLY A 296 43.91 8.87 26.05
C GLY A 296 42.69 9.48 25.38
N THR A 297 42.71 9.48 24.05
CA THR A 297 41.61 9.95 23.22
C THR A 297 40.88 8.73 22.64
N ALA A 298 39.55 8.72 22.70
CA ALA A 298 38.76 7.67 22.04
C ALA A 298 37.38 8.21 21.65
N SER A 299 36.85 7.72 20.53
CA SER A 299 35.45 7.90 20.13
C SER A 299 34.59 6.72 20.58
N SER A 300 35.17 5.58 20.92
CA SER A 300 34.44 4.48 21.56
C SER A 300 35.27 3.87 22.69
N VAL A 301 34.61 3.50 23.78
CA VAL A 301 35.26 2.85 24.94
C VAL A 301 34.65 1.47 25.14
N GLN A 302 35.50 0.45 25.23
CA GLN A 302 35.09 -0.93 25.43
C GLN A 302 35.61 -1.48 26.77
N LEU A 303 34.69 -2.08 27.53
CA LEU A 303 35.01 -2.94 28.66
C LEU A 303 35.11 -4.37 28.17
N ARG A 304 36.20 -5.06 28.51
CA ARG A 304 36.37 -6.49 28.26
C ARG A 304 36.47 -7.22 29.59
N PHE A 305 35.52 -8.12 29.84
CA PHE A 305 35.39 -8.89 31.07
C PHE A 305 35.86 -10.33 30.86
N THR A 306 36.84 -10.77 31.65
CA THR A 306 37.44 -12.13 31.53
C THR A 306 37.11 -13.04 32.71
N ALA A 307 36.62 -12.49 33.82
CA ALA A 307 36.11 -13.26 34.96
C ALA A 307 35.12 -12.43 35.79
N ASN A 308 34.12 -13.08 36.38
CA ASN A 308 33.21 -12.53 37.38
C ASN A 308 32.99 -13.56 38.49
N SER A 309 33.16 -13.19 39.76
CA SER A 309 32.97 -14.11 40.89
C SER A 309 31.52 -14.27 41.35
N GLY A 310 30.59 -13.47 40.80
CA GLY A 310 29.17 -13.45 41.22
C GLY A 310 28.17 -13.87 40.15
N ALA A 311 28.59 -14.08 38.90
CA ALA A 311 27.74 -14.46 37.77
C ALA A 311 28.60 -15.10 36.64
N PRO A 312 28.00 -15.84 35.68
CA PRO A 312 28.73 -16.53 34.62
C PRO A 312 29.34 -15.60 33.55
N GLY A 313 28.92 -14.34 33.46
CA GLY A 313 29.46 -13.34 32.54
C GLY A 313 29.72 -11.98 33.19
N GLY A 314 30.21 -11.01 32.41
CA GLY A 314 30.36 -9.63 32.88
C GLY A 314 29.00 -9.01 33.19
N GLN A 315 28.92 -8.20 34.24
CA GLN A 315 27.70 -7.48 34.61
C GLN A 315 27.99 -5.99 34.78
N VAL A 316 27.09 -5.14 34.29
CA VAL A 316 27.19 -3.67 34.43
C VAL A 316 25.79 -3.09 34.53
N ALA A 317 25.51 -2.36 35.62
CA ALA A 317 24.32 -1.54 35.76
C ALA A 317 24.55 -0.13 35.19
N GLU A 318 25.74 0.43 35.37
CA GLU A 318 26.11 1.69 34.70
C GLU A 318 27.56 1.66 34.22
N PHE A 319 27.76 2.04 32.97
CA PHE A 319 29.03 2.24 32.28
C PHE A 319 29.14 3.73 31.95
N GLN A 320 29.76 4.47 32.86
CA GLN A 320 29.96 5.90 32.72
C GLN A 320 31.37 6.18 32.21
N VAL A 321 31.50 7.07 31.25
CA VAL A 321 32.79 7.49 30.67
C VAL A 321 32.94 8.99 30.91
N PHE A 322 33.95 9.38 31.68
CA PHE A 322 34.22 10.78 32.01
C PHE A 322 35.37 11.31 31.15
N GLY A 323 35.17 12.50 30.61
CA GLY A 323 36.16 13.17 29.77
C GLY A 323 35.64 14.51 29.26
N VAL A 324 36.42 15.13 28.38
CA VAL A 324 36.05 16.35 27.67
C VAL A 324 36.03 16.02 26.17
N PRO A 325 34.96 16.35 25.42
CA PRO A 325 34.94 16.20 23.96
C PRO A 325 36.19 16.81 23.32
N ALA A 326 36.81 16.11 22.37
CA ALA A 326 37.92 16.66 21.60
C ALA A 326 37.38 17.64 20.54
N ALA A 327 38.27 18.49 20.00
CA ALA A 327 37.88 19.44 18.96
C ALA A 327 37.38 18.71 17.70
N ASN A 328 36.13 18.98 17.29
CA ASN A 328 35.47 18.39 16.13
C ASN A 328 34.58 19.46 15.45
N PRO A 329 34.33 19.40 14.13
CA PRO A 329 33.40 20.32 13.48
C PRO A 329 31.95 20.07 13.89
N ASP A 330 31.09 21.04 13.60
CA ASP A 330 29.64 20.99 13.79
C ASP A 330 29.02 21.91 12.72
N LEU A 331 28.50 21.32 11.65
CA LEU A 331 28.06 22.00 10.43
C LEU A 331 26.56 22.21 10.44
N THR A 332 26.15 23.46 10.65
CA THR A 332 24.74 23.84 10.56
C THR A 332 24.47 24.69 9.31
N VAL A 333 23.26 24.57 8.76
CA VAL A 333 22.77 25.52 7.74
C VAL A 333 22.03 26.65 8.45
N THR A 334 22.54 27.88 8.35
CA THR A 334 21.99 29.03 9.08
C THR A 334 21.04 29.90 8.27
N ASP A 335 21.07 29.77 6.93
CA ASP A 335 20.24 30.55 6.03
C ASP A 335 20.07 29.82 4.70
N LEU A 336 18.92 30.03 4.04
CA LEU A 336 18.59 29.46 2.75
C LEU A 336 17.76 30.45 1.97
N SER A 337 18.18 30.76 0.75
CA SER A 337 17.51 31.75 -0.11
C SER A 337 17.48 31.27 -1.57
N TRP A 338 16.73 31.98 -2.40
CA TRP A 338 16.67 31.71 -3.84
C TRP A 338 16.66 33.00 -4.66
N THR A 339 17.10 32.88 -5.91
CA THR A 339 16.99 33.93 -6.92
C THR A 339 16.45 33.36 -8.23
N PRO A 340 15.61 34.09 -8.98
CA PRO A 340 14.96 35.38 -8.65
C PRO A 340 14.01 35.28 -7.43
N SER A 341 13.67 36.41 -6.79
CA SER A 341 12.77 36.41 -5.62
C SER A 341 11.31 36.06 -5.96
N ASN A 342 10.88 36.40 -7.17
CA ASN A 342 9.55 36.10 -7.72
C ASN A 342 9.70 35.38 -9.07
N PRO A 343 10.17 34.13 -9.08
CA PRO A 343 10.41 33.39 -10.31
C PRO A 343 9.08 33.00 -10.99
N ARG A 344 9.12 32.93 -12.31
CA ARG A 344 8.10 32.29 -13.15
C ARG A 344 8.60 30.94 -13.64
N GLU A 345 7.71 30.16 -14.23
CA GLU A 345 8.03 28.83 -14.77
C GLU A 345 9.16 28.77 -15.82
N THR A 346 9.56 29.92 -16.37
CA THR A 346 10.65 30.03 -17.35
C THR A 346 11.96 30.55 -16.75
N ASP A 347 11.93 31.02 -15.51
CA ASP A 347 13.10 31.58 -14.85
C ASP A 347 13.90 30.44 -14.18
N ALA A 348 15.21 30.39 -14.41
CA ALA A 348 16.08 29.44 -13.73
C ALA A 348 16.25 29.84 -12.26
N VAL A 349 15.85 28.95 -11.35
CA VAL A 349 15.99 29.17 -9.90
C VAL A 349 17.39 28.75 -9.45
N THR A 350 18.05 29.63 -8.71
CA THR A 350 19.29 29.32 -7.99
C THR A 350 19.00 29.34 -6.50
N LEU A 351 19.17 28.20 -5.83
CA LEU A 351 19.09 28.05 -4.38
C LEU A 351 20.46 28.37 -3.77
N THR A 352 20.51 29.03 -2.63
CA THR A 352 21.77 29.37 -1.92
C THR A 352 21.61 29.10 -0.43
N ALA A 353 22.43 28.20 0.09
CA ALA A 353 22.51 27.89 1.51
C ALA A 353 23.75 28.55 2.13
N THR A 354 23.64 28.99 3.38
CA THR A 354 24.77 29.44 4.20
C THR A 354 25.07 28.36 5.22
N VAL A 355 26.24 27.73 5.10
CA VAL A 355 26.74 26.71 6.02
C VAL A 355 27.72 27.36 7.00
N LYS A 356 27.58 27.07 8.28
CA LYS A 356 28.49 27.51 9.32
C LYS A 356 29.03 26.32 10.08
N ASN A 357 30.35 26.31 10.31
CA ASN A 357 30.94 25.40 11.29
C ASN A 357 30.87 26.08 12.66
N ILE A 358 29.94 25.66 13.52
CA ILE A 358 29.82 26.12 14.92
C ILE A 358 30.66 25.29 15.90
N GLY A 359 31.34 24.26 15.40
CA GLY A 359 32.16 23.35 16.20
C GLY A 359 33.49 23.97 16.61
N THR A 360 34.23 23.22 17.42
CA THR A 360 35.54 23.65 17.97
C THR A 360 36.73 23.16 17.14
N GLY A 361 36.50 22.29 16.15
CA GLY A 361 37.49 21.79 15.20
C GLY A 361 37.18 22.17 13.74
N PRO A 362 38.17 22.11 12.83
CA PRO A 362 37.96 22.36 11.41
C PRO A 362 37.18 21.21 10.76
N SER A 363 36.28 21.55 9.83
CA SER A 363 35.57 20.60 8.99
C SER A 363 36.31 20.36 7.67
N PRO A 364 36.50 19.11 7.21
CA PRO A 364 36.94 18.83 5.86
C PRO A 364 35.88 19.26 4.83
N ALA A 365 36.22 19.21 3.53
CA ALA A 365 35.23 19.49 2.48
C ALA A 365 34.14 18.41 2.45
N THR A 366 32.88 18.83 2.27
CA THR A 366 31.71 17.95 2.14
C THR A 366 30.71 18.56 1.13
N ASP A 367 29.48 18.06 1.08
CA ASP A 367 28.40 18.54 0.21
C ASP A 367 27.26 19.16 1.02
N VAL A 368 26.45 19.99 0.36
CA VAL A 368 25.13 20.43 0.84
C VAL A 368 24.07 19.92 -0.12
N GLY A 369 23.09 19.17 0.39
CA GLY A 369 21.91 18.77 -0.36
C GLY A 369 20.84 19.87 -0.31
N PHE A 370 20.23 20.20 -1.44
CA PHE A 370 19.08 21.10 -1.52
C PHE A 370 17.83 20.31 -1.87
N TYR A 371 16.71 20.63 -1.25
CA TYR A 371 15.46 19.89 -1.39
C TYR A 371 14.30 20.83 -1.72
N LEU A 372 13.41 20.37 -2.60
CA LEU A 372 12.15 21.02 -2.93
C LEU A 372 11.02 20.03 -2.61
N ASN A 373 10.10 20.38 -1.70
CA ASN A 373 9.06 19.46 -1.20
C ASN A 373 9.64 18.13 -0.70
N GLY A 374 10.74 18.20 0.06
CA GLY A 374 11.47 17.04 0.58
C GLY A 374 12.24 16.22 -0.47
N THR A 375 12.11 16.53 -1.77
CA THR A 375 12.82 15.83 -2.85
C THR A 375 14.15 16.50 -3.14
N LEU A 376 15.25 15.73 -3.19
CA LEU A 376 16.58 16.23 -3.51
C LEU A 376 16.61 16.88 -4.89
N ALA A 377 16.78 18.21 -4.95
CA ALA A 377 16.94 18.99 -6.16
C ALA A 377 18.37 18.92 -6.71
N GLY A 378 19.36 18.67 -5.84
CA GLY A 378 20.77 18.51 -6.19
C GLY A 378 21.69 18.76 -5.00
N THR A 379 22.99 18.58 -5.22
CA THR A 379 24.03 18.80 -4.20
C THR A 379 25.07 19.81 -4.69
N SER A 380 25.60 20.62 -3.78
CA SER A 380 26.73 21.52 -4.07
C SER A 380 27.86 21.34 -3.05
N PRO A 381 29.13 21.32 -3.48
CA PRO A 381 30.25 21.13 -2.57
C PRO A 381 30.46 22.35 -1.68
N VAL A 382 30.67 22.11 -0.39
CA VAL A 382 31.20 23.09 0.57
C VAL A 382 32.67 22.74 0.86
N LYS A 383 33.56 23.72 0.72
CA LYS A 383 34.99 23.53 1.00
C LYS A 383 35.20 23.30 2.51
N ALA A 384 36.40 22.87 2.88
CA ALA A 384 36.81 22.81 4.27
C ALA A 384 36.54 24.14 4.98
N LEU A 385 36.03 24.06 6.21
CA LEU A 385 35.57 25.20 7.01
C LEU A 385 36.23 25.14 8.39
N ASP A 386 37.07 26.13 8.70
CA ASP A 386 37.63 26.28 10.04
C ASP A 386 36.52 26.50 11.10
N ALA A 387 36.83 26.22 12.37
CA ALA A 387 35.92 26.49 13.47
C ALA A 387 35.44 27.96 13.46
N GLY A 388 34.13 28.17 13.52
CA GLY A 388 33.48 29.49 13.43
C GLY A 388 33.33 30.07 12.02
N ALA A 389 33.92 29.45 10.99
CA ALA A 389 33.85 29.94 9.63
C ALA A 389 32.47 29.69 8.97
N VAL A 390 32.15 30.52 7.98
CA VAL A 390 30.89 30.48 7.22
C VAL A 390 31.19 30.40 5.73
N ALA A 391 30.47 29.56 5.00
CA ALA A 391 30.48 29.51 3.54
C ALA A 391 29.08 29.60 2.96
N LYS A 392 28.96 30.24 1.79
CA LYS A 392 27.75 30.17 0.97
C LYS A 392 27.98 29.22 -0.19
N VAL A 393 27.03 28.32 -0.40
CA VAL A 393 27.01 27.41 -1.54
C VAL A 393 25.70 27.54 -2.28
N SER A 394 25.75 27.41 -3.60
CA SER A 394 24.57 27.59 -4.45
C SER A 394 24.36 26.39 -5.37
N LEU A 395 23.10 26.08 -5.65
CA LEU A 395 22.68 25.10 -6.64
C LEU A 395 21.79 25.79 -7.67
N ILE A 396 22.12 25.65 -8.95
CA ILE A 396 21.22 26.02 -10.04
C ILE A 396 20.19 24.90 -10.17
N ALA A 397 19.02 25.08 -9.56
CA ALA A 397 17.91 24.13 -9.60
C ALA A 397 17.16 24.13 -10.94
N GLY A 398 17.45 25.11 -11.80
CA GLY A 398 16.83 25.28 -13.11
C GLY A 398 15.41 25.85 -13.03
N ALA A 399 14.69 25.85 -14.15
CA ALA A 399 13.29 26.23 -14.16
C ALA A 399 12.43 25.18 -13.42
N LYS A 400 11.33 25.64 -12.80
CA LYS A 400 10.40 24.81 -12.03
C LYS A 400 8.97 25.07 -12.49
N THR A 401 8.08 24.10 -12.36
CA THR A 401 6.66 24.28 -12.69
C THR A 401 5.99 25.20 -11.68
N ALA A 402 4.88 25.84 -12.07
CA ALA A 402 4.16 26.78 -11.22
C ALA A 402 3.55 26.03 -10.05
N ALA A 403 4.09 26.28 -8.87
CA ALA A 403 3.64 25.71 -7.62
C ALA A 403 4.28 26.49 -6.47
N SER A 404 3.83 26.18 -5.27
CA SER A 404 4.52 26.53 -4.03
C SER A 404 5.41 25.36 -3.62
N TYR A 405 6.70 25.61 -3.38
CA TYR A 405 7.67 24.60 -2.95
C TYR A 405 8.19 24.95 -1.56
N SER A 406 8.09 24.01 -0.62
CA SER A 406 8.94 24.05 0.58
C SER A 406 10.39 23.85 0.15
N VAL A 407 11.32 24.65 0.71
CA VAL A 407 12.74 24.60 0.34
C VAL A 407 13.54 24.29 1.60
N SER A 408 14.32 23.20 1.58
CA SER A 408 15.28 22.89 2.65
C SER A 408 16.67 22.65 2.10
N ALA A 409 17.67 22.76 2.97
CA ALA A 409 19.05 22.40 2.67
C ALA A 409 19.67 21.68 3.86
N LYS A 410 20.53 20.70 3.57
CA LYS A 410 21.20 19.87 4.57
C LYS A 410 22.71 19.83 4.32
N ALA A 411 23.50 20.29 5.28
CA ALA A 411 24.95 20.11 5.29
C ALA A 411 25.29 18.63 5.52
N ASP A 412 26.34 18.16 4.85
CA ASP A 412 26.81 16.77 4.90
C ASP A 412 25.69 15.71 4.82
N PRO A 413 24.86 15.70 3.76
CA PRO A 413 23.69 14.83 3.69
C PRO A 413 24.04 13.33 3.66
N ARG A 414 25.31 12.99 3.48
CA ARG A 414 25.82 11.60 3.52
C ARG A 414 26.40 11.21 4.88
N ASN A 415 26.43 12.12 5.85
CA ASN A 415 27.03 11.92 7.17
C ASN A 415 28.48 11.37 7.04
N SER A 416 29.28 12.08 6.23
CA SER A 416 30.65 11.73 5.87
C SER A 416 31.70 12.49 6.70
N VAL A 417 31.29 13.59 7.31
CA VAL A 417 32.02 14.33 8.32
C VAL A 417 31.44 13.91 9.65
N ILE A 418 32.30 13.53 10.58
CA ILE A 418 31.85 13.22 11.94
C ILE A 418 31.81 14.53 12.70
N GLU A 419 30.65 14.89 13.22
CA GLU A 419 30.41 16.19 13.83
C GLU A 419 30.17 16.10 15.35
N LEU A 420 30.04 17.23 16.03
CA LEU A 420 29.61 17.26 17.44
C LEU A 420 28.11 16.99 17.57
N ASP A 421 27.31 17.41 16.59
CA ASP A 421 25.86 17.28 16.56
C ASP A 421 25.33 17.11 15.12
N GLU A 422 25.00 15.87 14.75
CA GLU A 422 24.44 15.53 13.43
C GLU A 422 22.99 15.98 13.22
N THR A 423 22.33 16.50 14.26
CA THR A 423 20.89 16.79 14.21
C THR A 423 20.58 18.21 13.75
N ASN A 424 21.59 19.09 13.68
CA ASN A 424 21.41 20.51 13.37
C ASN A 424 21.81 20.89 11.92
N ASN A 425 22.11 19.90 11.09
CA ASN A 425 22.64 20.10 9.75
C ASN A 425 21.59 20.55 8.73
N GLU A 426 20.30 20.46 9.06
CA GLU A 426 19.20 20.77 8.14
C GLU A 426 18.49 22.07 8.50
N TYR A 427 18.17 22.86 7.47
CA TYR A 427 17.39 24.08 7.58
C TYR A 427 16.30 24.11 6.52
N THR A 428 15.06 24.38 6.94
CA THR A 428 13.92 24.62 6.04
C THR A 428 13.58 26.10 6.06
N ASN A 429 13.48 26.73 4.89
CA ASN A 429 13.06 28.11 4.80
C ASN A 429 11.57 28.21 5.19
N PRO A 430 11.19 29.13 6.11
CA PRO A 430 9.81 29.28 6.56
C PRO A 430 8.85 29.82 5.48
N THR A 431 9.40 30.48 4.45
CA THR A 431 8.67 30.89 3.26
C THR A 431 8.83 29.84 2.16
N ALA A 432 7.73 29.53 1.49
CA ALA A 432 7.78 28.67 0.32
C ALA A 432 8.28 29.46 -0.90
N LEU A 433 9.05 28.79 -1.75
CA LEU A 433 9.39 29.25 -3.08
C LEU A 433 8.13 29.17 -3.95
N VAL A 434 7.54 30.32 -4.26
CA VAL A 434 6.37 30.41 -5.14
C VAL A 434 6.82 30.68 -6.57
N ILE A 435 6.58 29.71 -7.45
CA ILE A 435 6.78 29.87 -8.88
C ILE A 435 5.45 30.26 -9.52
N THR A 436 5.40 31.43 -10.17
CA THR A 436 4.18 31.90 -10.84
C THR A 436 4.06 31.36 -12.28
N PRO A 437 2.85 31.02 -12.75
CA PRO A 437 2.66 30.54 -14.11
C PRO A 437 2.94 31.64 -15.13
N VAL A 438 3.51 31.27 -16.28
CA VAL A 438 3.60 32.17 -17.43
C VAL A 438 2.23 32.25 -18.12
N ALA A 439 1.84 33.45 -18.55
CA ALA A 439 0.65 33.63 -19.38
C ALA A 439 0.79 32.83 -20.68
N SER A 440 -0.02 31.79 -20.83
CA SER A 440 0.05 30.83 -21.94
C SER A 440 -1.33 30.19 -22.14
N SER A 441 -1.70 29.88 -23.38
CA SER A 441 -2.65 28.79 -23.62
C SER A 441 -1.97 27.46 -23.29
N ASP A 442 -2.75 26.41 -23.02
CA ASP A 442 -2.25 25.07 -22.70
C ASP A 442 -3.32 24.08 -23.19
N LEU A 443 -3.08 23.48 -24.35
CA LEU A 443 -4.05 22.65 -25.06
C LEU A 443 -3.84 21.16 -24.76
N VAL A 444 -4.79 20.57 -24.04
CA VAL A 444 -4.82 19.13 -23.78
C VAL A 444 -6.01 18.49 -24.47
N GLY A 445 -5.80 17.28 -25.00
CA GLY A 445 -6.83 16.51 -25.67
C GLY A 445 -7.11 15.18 -24.98
N THR A 446 -8.38 14.81 -24.87
CA THR A 446 -8.81 13.46 -24.50
C THR A 446 -9.66 12.86 -25.61
N VAL A 447 -9.31 11.64 -26.04
CA VAL A 447 -10.04 10.92 -27.07
C VAL A 447 -11.16 10.07 -26.47
N SER A 448 -12.29 10.01 -27.16
CA SER A 448 -13.36 9.06 -26.94
C SER A 448 -13.79 8.43 -28.28
N TRP A 449 -14.57 7.35 -28.23
CA TRP A 449 -14.98 6.63 -29.42
C TRP A 449 -16.40 6.07 -29.30
N THR A 450 -17.04 5.84 -30.44
CA THR A 450 -18.36 5.23 -30.56
C THR A 450 -18.30 4.07 -31.56
N PRO A 451 -18.84 2.88 -31.23
CA PRO A 451 -19.42 2.51 -29.92
C PRO A 451 -18.37 2.42 -28.81
N SER A 452 -18.75 2.68 -27.55
CA SER A 452 -17.81 2.75 -26.40
C SER A 452 -17.14 1.41 -26.06
N THR A 453 -17.80 0.30 -26.38
CA THR A 453 -17.25 -1.07 -26.30
C THR A 453 -17.32 -1.72 -27.69
N PRO A 454 -16.39 -1.40 -28.61
CA PRO A 454 -16.45 -1.92 -29.96
C PRO A 454 -16.16 -3.43 -29.97
N ALA A 455 -16.95 -4.15 -30.74
CA ALA A 455 -16.67 -5.54 -31.11
C ALA A 455 -16.05 -5.59 -32.51
N SER A 456 -15.36 -6.69 -32.82
CA SER A 456 -14.80 -6.90 -34.16
C SER A 456 -15.86 -6.76 -35.26
N GLY A 457 -15.46 -6.09 -36.35
CA GLY A 457 -16.30 -5.68 -37.46
C GLY A 457 -17.04 -4.35 -37.28
N ASN A 458 -17.08 -3.76 -36.08
CA ASN A 458 -17.72 -2.46 -35.87
C ASN A 458 -16.96 -1.33 -36.58
N ALA A 459 -17.68 -0.37 -37.17
CA ALA A 459 -17.08 0.90 -37.56
C ALA A 459 -16.99 1.80 -36.32
N VAL A 460 -15.78 2.22 -35.98
CA VAL A 460 -15.46 3.06 -34.82
C VAL A 460 -15.21 4.49 -35.28
N SER A 461 -15.99 5.42 -34.73
CA SER A 461 -15.79 6.87 -34.88
C SER A 461 -15.10 7.43 -33.66
N PHE A 462 -14.28 8.47 -33.83
CA PHE A 462 -13.53 9.09 -32.74
C PHE A 462 -13.95 10.54 -32.53
N HIS A 463 -13.96 10.96 -31.26
CA HIS A 463 -14.15 12.33 -30.83
C HIS A 463 -12.97 12.76 -29.97
N VAL A 464 -12.59 14.03 -30.03
CA VAL A 464 -11.57 14.61 -29.16
C VAL A 464 -12.19 15.77 -28.40
N ASN A 465 -12.25 15.66 -27.07
CA ASN A 465 -12.49 16.83 -26.23
C ASN A 465 -11.14 17.56 -26.07
N LEU A 466 -11.05 18.73 -26.69
CA LEU A 466 -9.90 19.63 -26.64
C LEU A 466 -10.17 20.71 -25.59
N LYS A 467 -9.32 20.79 -24.57
CA LYS A 467 -9.45 21.75 -23.48
C LYS A 467 -8.26 22.70 -23.46
N ASN A 468 -8.53 23.99 -23.31
CA ASN A 468 -7.51 24.97 -22.96
C ASN A 468 -7.46 25.10 -21.42
N GLN A 469 -6.50 24.45 -20.79
CA GLN A 469 -6.28 24.56 -19.33
C GLN A 469 -5.31 25.70 -18.97
N GLY A 470 -4.93 26.51 -19.96
CA GLY A 470 -4.02 27.64 -19.80
C GLY A 470 -4.66 28.84 -19.11
N THR A 471 -3.86 29.87 -18.90
CA THR A 471 -4.27 31.11 -18.22
C THR A 471 -4.77 32.20 -19.18
N ILE A 472 -4.56 32.01 -20.49
CA ILE A 472 -5.08 32.91 -21.55
C ILE A 472 -5.76 32.10 -22.65
N ALA A 473 -6.54 32.78 -23.48
CA ALA A 473 -7.18 32.17 -24.64
C ALA A 473 -6.16 31.74 -25.70
N THR A 474 -6.50 30.72 -26.49
CA THR A 474 -5.71 30.32 -27.66
C THR A 474 -5.68 31.45 -28.70
N ALA A 475 -4.75 31.37 -29.66
CA ALA A 475 -4.83 32.23 -30.83
C ALA A 475 -6.06 31.90 -31.68
N ASP A 476 -6.50 32.88 -32.47
CA ASP A 476 -7.53 32.66 -33.50
C ASP A 476 -6.95 31.80 -34.64
N GLY A 477 -7.74 30.85 -35.16
CA GLY A 477 -7.35 29.93 -36.22
C GLY A 477 -7.63 28.45 -35.91
N ALA A 478 -6.97 27.57 -36.66
CA ALA A 478 -7.12 26.13 -36.54
C ALA A 478 -6.20 25.54 -35.46
N HIS A 479 -6.75 24.67 -34.61
CA HIS A 479 -6.03 23.89 -33.60
C HIS A 479 -6.11 22.41 -34.01
N GLU A 480 -5.11 21.95 -34.76
CA GLU A 480 -5.07 20.61 -35.35
C GLU A 480 -4.89 19.53 -34.28
N VAL A 481 -5.60 18.41 -34.45
CA VAL A 481 -5.49 17.21 -33.62
C VAL A 481 -5.25 15.99 -34.52
N THR A 482 -4.28 15.17 -34.15
CA THR A 482 -3.90 13.94 -34.87
C THR A 482 -4.10 12.74 -33.94
N LEU A 483 -4.93 11.79 -34.35
CA LEU A 483 -5.06 10.48 -33.73
C LEU A 483 -4.26 9.44 -34.51
N THR A 484 -3.40 8.71 -33.82
CA THR A 484 -2.66 7.57 -34.37
C THR A 484 -3.10 6.29 -33.66
N LEU A 485 -3.78 5.40 -34.37
CA LEU A 485 -4.16 4.09 -33.88
C LEU A 485 -2.99 3.12 -34.06
N LYS A 486 -2.54 2.49 -32.99
CA LYS A 486 -1.46 1.50 -32.97
C LYS A 486 -1.96 0.15 -32.48
N ASN A 487 -1.45 -0.93 -33.04
CA ASN A 487 -1.68 -2.28 -32.50
C ASN A 487 -0.80 -2.54 -31.27
N ALA A 488 -1.02 -3.68 -30.60
CA ALA A 488 -0.25 -4.11 -29.44
C ALA A 488 1.27 -4.21 -29.68
N ALA A 489 1.72 -4.44 -30.93
CA ALA A 489 3.13 -4.45 -31.30
C ALA A 489 3.71 -3.04 -31.54
N GLY A 490 2.93 -1.98 -31.31
CA GLY A 490 3.33 -0.58 -31.50
C GLY A 490 3.29 -0.09 -32.96
N ALA A 491 2.86 -0.92 -33.91
CA ALA A 491 2.77 -0.54 -35.31
C ALA A 491 1.53 0.34 -35.56
N THR A 492 1.72 1.47 -36.24
CA THR A 492 0.63 2.35 -36.66
C THR A 492 -0.24 1.66 -37.71
N LEU A 493 -1.54 1.56 -37.42
CA LEU A 493 -2.56 1.01 -38.31
C LEU A 493 -3.26 2.10 -39.12
N GLN A 494 -3.55 3.24 -38.47
CA GLN A 494 -4.29 4.34 -39.09
C GLN A 494 -3.94 5.65 -38.41
N THR A 495 -3.93 6.73 -39.20
CA THR A 495 -3.82 8.10 -38.70
C THR A 495 -5.05 8.88 -39.17
N LEU A 496 -5.73 9.56 -38.24
CA LEU A 496 -6.90 10.41 -38.48
C LEU A 496 -6.59 11.81 -37.99
N ASN A 497 -7.06 12.84 -38.71
CA ASN A 497 -6.81 14.24 -38.37
C ASN A 497 -8.13 15.01 -38.27
N GLY A 498 -8.21 15.93 -37.33
CA GLY A 498 -9.30 16.89 -37.19
C GLY A 498 -8.77 18.23 -36.66
N ALA A 499 -9.64 19.22 -36.49
CA ALA A 499 -9.24 20.51 -35.90
C ALA A 499 -10.42 21.22 -35.25
N TYR A 500 -10.15 21.97 -34.18
CA TYR A 500 -11.06 23.01 -33.68
C TYR A 500 -10.75 24.34 -34.39
N GLN A 501 -11.78 25.13 -34.71
CA GLN A 501 -11.64 26.40 -35.43
C GLN A 501 -12.07 27.57 -34.53
N GLY A 502 -11.20 28.58 -34.41
CA GLY A 502 -11.46 29.82 -33.68
C GLY A 502 -10.67 29.93 -32.39
N ILE A 503 -11.15 30.78 -31.48
CA ILE A 503 -10.53 31.03 -30.17
C ILE A 503 -11.16 30.10 -29.12
N LEU A 504 -10.34 29.41 -28.33
CA LEU A 504 -10.77 28.65 -27.16
C LEU A 504 -10.32 29.41 -25.89
N ALA A 505 -11.28 29.91 -25.12
CA ALA A 505 -11.01 30.68 -23.91
C ALA A 505 -10.27 29.84 -22.84
N ALA A 506 -9.56 30.51 -21.94
CA ALA A 506 -8.93 29.86 -20.78
C ALA A 506 -9.98 29.10 -19.96
N GLY A 507 -9.72 27.84 -19.66
CA GLY A 507 -10.61 26.93 -18.94
C GLY A 507 -11.72 26.28 -19.79
N ALA A 508 -11.92 26.71 -21.05
CA ALA A 508 -12.96 26.17 -21.93
C ALA A 508 -12.52 24.88 -22.63
N ASP A 509 -13.50 24.07 -23.02
CA ASP A 509 -13.32 22.86 -23.83
C ASP A 509 -14.23 22.86 -25.08
N ALA A 510 -13.84 22.07 -26.07
CA ALA A 510 -14.56 21.87 -27.32
C ALA A 510 -14.50 20.40 -27.74
N ASP A 511 -15.65 19.83 -28.13
CA ASP A 511 -15.71 18.48 -28.70
C ASP A 511 -15.52 18.52 -30.22
N ILE A 512 -14.56 17.74 -30.71
CA ILE A 512 -14.17 17.66 -32.13
C ILE A 512 -14.50 16.26 -32.64
N ALA A 513 -15.47 16.15 -33.54
CA ALA A 513 -15.69 14.93 -34.29
C ALA A 513 -14.54 14.74 -35.30
N ILE A 514 -13.83 13.62 -35.22
CA ILE A 514 -12.70 13.34 -36.11
C ILE A 514 -13.23 12.71 -37.41
N PRO A 515 -13.00 13.31 -38.59
CA PRO A 515 -13.46 12.75 -39.84
C PRO A 515 -12.88 11.35 -40.12
N GLY A 516 -13.77 10.43 -40.50
CA GLY A 516 -13.43 9.04 -40.85
C GLY A 516 -13.80 8.04 -39.77
N THR A 517 -13.66 6.76 -40.10
CA THR A 517 -13.87 5.65 -39.18
C THR A 517 -12.75 4.62 -39.30
N TRP A 518 -12.64 3.77 -38.30
CA TRP A 518 -11.79 2.57 -38.30
C TRP A 518 -12.66 1.33 -38.15
N THR A 519 -12.43 0.28 -38.96
CA THR A 519 -13.11 -1.00 -38.76
C THR A 519 -12.36 -1.81 -37.71
N ALA A 520 -13.00 -2.02 -36.57
CA ALA A 520 -12.45 -2.76 -35.44
C ALA A 520 -12.14 -4.21 -35.82
N ALA A 521 -10.99 -4.71 -35.39
CA ALA A 521 -10.65 -6.12 -35.41
C ALA A 521 -10.30 -6.55 -33.97
N ASP A 522 -10.44 -7.84 -33.66
CA ASP A 522 -10.13 -8.37 -32.33
C ASP A 522 -8.74 -7.93 -31.87
N GLY A 523 -8.65 -7.44 -30.64
CA GLY A 523 -7.37 -7.11 -30.01
C GLY A 523 -7.39 -5.83 -29.17
N ASN A 524 -6.20 -5.48 -28.70
CA ASN A 524 -5.95 -4.28 -27.90
C ASN A 524 -5.13 -3.27 -28.70
N TYR A 525 -5.51 -2.01 -28.58
CA TYR A 525 -4.97 -0.91 -29.37
C TYR A 525 -4.62 0.27 -28.48
N THR A 526 -3.63 1.05 -28.90
CA THR A 526 -3.31 2.34 -28.30
C THR A 526 -3.69 3.43 -29.29
N ILE A 527 -4.50 4.39 -28.84
CA ILE A 527 -4.79 5.60 -29.58
C ILE A 527 -3.88 6.69 -29.02
N GLN A 528 -2.88 7.09 -29.77
CA GLN A 528 -2.04 8.24 -29.45
C GLN A 528 -2.67 9.49 -30.04
N LEU A 529 -3.02 10.45 -29.20
CA LEU A 529 -3.53 11.76 -29.58
C LEU A 529 -2.39 12.77 -29.48
N THR A 530 -2.23 13.60 -30.50
CA THR A 530 -1.33 14.75 -30.49
C THR A 530 -2.10 16.00 -30.91
N VAL A 531 -1.99 17.06 -30.11
CA VAL A 531 -2.53 18.39 -30.39
C VAL A 531 -1.39 19.28 -30.91
N ALA A 532 -1.62 19.98 -32.03
CA ALA A 532 -0.64 20.92 -32.56
C ALA A 532 -0.44 22.10 -31.60
N PRO A 533 0.81 22.56 -31.38
CA PRO A 533 1.04 23.69 -30.49
C PRO A 533 0.33 24.97 -30.94
N ASP A 534 -0.40 25.60 -30.01
CA ASP A 534 -1.02 26.90 -30.27
C ASP A 534 0.03 28.03 -30.30
N LYS A 535 -0.27 29.14 -31.00
CA LYS A 535 0.65 30.29 -31.07
C LYS A 535 0.81 31.01 -29.73
N ASN A 536 -0.21 30.97 -28.86
CA ASN A 536 -0.13 31.51 -27.51
C ASN A 536 0.39 30.47 -26.50
N GLU A 537 0.79 29.28 -26.96
CA GLU A 537 1.26 28.19 -26.10
C GLU A 537 2.79 28.18 -26.02
N THR A 538 3.30 28.37 -24.82
CA THR A 538 4.74 28.35 -24.53
C THR A 538 5.31 26.94 -24.58
N ALA A 539 6.61 26.82 -24.89
CA ALA A 539 7.26 25.53 -25.11
C ALA A 539 7.12 24.56 -23.91
N GLY A 540 7.16 25.07 -22.68
CA GLY A 540 7.04 24.25 -21.46
C GLY A 540 5.63 23.73 -21.18
N LYS A 541 4.60 24.19 -21.90
CA LYS A 541 3.24 23.64 -21.78
C LYS A 541 2.95 22.54 -22.79
N ARG A 542 3.75 22.43 -23.86
CA ARG A 542 3.49 21.50 -24.98
C ARG A 542 3.70 20.03 -24.66
N GLU A 543 4.29 19.71 -23.51
CA GLU A 543 4.57 18.32 -23.12
C GLU A 543 3.28 17.50 -22.93
N ASN A 544 2.19 18.15 -22.54
CA ASN A 544 0.87 17.53 -22.34
C ASN A 544 0.00 17.53 -23.62
N ASN A 545 0.49 18.09 -24.74
CA ASN A 545 -0.22 18.07 -26.02
C ASN A 545 -0.32 16.65 -26.60
N THR A 546 0.42 15.69 -26.04
CA THR A 546 0.30 14.29 -26.41
C THR A 546 -0.34 13.50 -25.27
N SER A 547 -1.38 12.75 -25.60
CA SER A 547 -2.02 11.80 -24.68
C SER A 547 -2.19 10.44 -25.35
N SER A 548 -2.50 9.41 -24.56
CA SER A 548 -2.76 8.07 -25.10
C SER A 548 -3.92 7.43 -24.37
N ALA A 549 -4.73 6.68 -25.10
CA ALA A 549 -5.84 5.91 -24.56
C ALA A 549 -5.75 4.47 -25.03
N SER A 550 -6.08 3.53 -24.15
CA SER A 550 -6.17 2.11 -24.50
C SER A 550 -7.59 1.79 -24.98
N LEU A 551 -7.69 1.10 -26.11
CA LEU A 551 -8.93 0.63 -26.70
C LEU A 551 -8.89 -0.89 -26.84
N ALA A 552 -9.73 -1.59 -26.09
CA ALA A 552 -9.96 -3.02 -26.25
C ALA A 552 -11.13 -3.23 -27.23
N VAL A 553 -10.87 -3.93 -28.33
CA VAL A 553 -11.93 -4.46 -29.18
C VAL A 553 -12.28 -5.86 -28.70
N TYR A 554 -13.54 -6.04 -28.31
CA TYR A 554 -14.00 -7.29 -27.74
C TYR A 554 -14.07 -8.39 -28.79
N ALA A 555 -13.64 -9.58 -28.39
CA ALA A 555 -13.76 -10.79 -29.19
C ALA A 555 -15.24 -11.17 -29.35
N GLN A 556 -15.54 -11.92 -30.42
CA GLN A 556 -16.89 -12.45 -30.65
C GLN A 556 -17.41 -13.27 -29.45
N ARG A 557 -16.51 -14.04 -28.82
CA ARG A 557 -16.71 -14.72 -27.53
C ARG A 557 -15.39 -14.69 -26.74
N GLY A 558 -15.51 -14.62 -25.42
CA GLY A 558 -14.36 -14.49 -24.53
C GLY A 558 -13.85 -13.06 -24.38
N ALA A 559 -12.88 -12.90 -23.50
CA ALA A 559 -12.17 -11.64 -23.28
C ALA A 559 -11.10 -11.40 -24.35
N SER A 560 -10.91 -10.14 -24.72
CA SER A 560 -9.83 -9.64 -25.54
C SER A 560 -8.70 -9.11 -24.64
N MET A 561 -7.70 -9.95 -24.42
CA MET A 561 -6.55 -9.64 -23.56
C MET A 561 -5.31 -9.29 -24.39
N PRO A 562 -4.35 -8.51 -23.85
CA PRO A 562 -3.17 -8.08 -24.60
C PRO A 562 -2.13 -9.19 -24.81
N TYR A 563 -2.26 -10.30 -24.09
CA TYR A 563 -1.33 -11.42 -24.16
C TYR A 563 -1.66 -12.44 -25.25
N PHE A 564 -0.62 -13.13 -25.70
CA PHE A 564 -0.73 -14.31 -26.56
C PHE A 564 -0.27 -15.55 -25.78
N ARG A 565 -1.08 -16.61 -25.82
CA ARG A 565 -0.71 -17.91 -25.23
C ARG A 565 0.19 -18.72 -26.16
N TYR A 566 1.19 -19.34 -25.57
CA TYR A 566 2.08 -20.34 -26.14
C TYR A 566 1.95 -21.62 -25.31
N ASP A 567 1.16 -22.56 -25.83
CA ASP A 567 0.66 -23.71 -25.07
C ASP A 567 1.58 -24.95 -25.17
N THR A 568 1.28 -25.97 -24.39
CA THR A 568 2.00 -27.25 -24.27
C THR A 568 2.27 -27.92 -25.62
N ASP A 569 1.24 -28.01 -26.47
CA ASP A 569 1.33 -28.73 -27.75
C ASP A 569 2.19 -27.97 -28.79
N GLU A 570 2.44 -26.67 -28.59
CA GLU A 570 3.27 -25.85 -29.48
C GLU A 570 4.77 -25.90 -29.15
N ALA A 571 5.12 -26.38 -27.96
CA ALA A 571 6.48 -26.32 -27.45
C ALA A 571 7.38 -27.44 -28.00
N VAL A 572 8.62 -27.09 -28.31
CA VAL A 572 9.69 -28.07 -28.49
C VAL A 572 10.19 -28.51 -27.12
N ARG A 573 10.14 -29.82 -26.85
CA ARG A 573 10.60 -30.42 -25.59
C ARG A 573 12.00 -30.99 -25.73
N GLY A 574 12.82 -30.91 -24.70
CA GLY A 574 14.14 -31.54 -24.69
C GLY A 574 14.71 -31.75 -23.29
N GLY A 575 15.93 -32.29 -23.23
CA GLY A 575 16.67 -32.48 -21.97
C GLY A 575 15.99 -33.40 -20.95
N GLY A 576 15.14 -34.32 -21.39
CA GLY A 576 14.39 -35.23 -20.51
C GLY A 576 12.99 -34.77 -20.13
N ALA A 577 12.51 -33.64 -20.66
CA ALA A 577 11.14 -33.17 -20.46
C ALA A 577 10.09 -34.18 -20.99
N VAL A 578 9.00 -34.38 -20.26
CA VAL A 578 7.97 -35.41 -20.53
C VAL A 578 6.59 -34.78 -20.62
N LEU A 579 5.87 -35.05 -21.71
CA LEU A 579 4.45 -34.69 -21.82
C LEU A 579 3.62 -35.54 -20.84
N LYS A 580 2.84 -34.89 -19.99
CA LYS A 580 1.85 -35.49 -19.09
C LYS A 580 0.47 -35.13 -19.59
N SER A 581 -0.47 -36.07 -19.53
CA SER A 581 -1.84 -35.85 -19.98
C SER A 581 -2.88 -36.60 -19.14
N ALA A 582 -4.09 -36.06 -19.07
CA ALA A 582 -5.25 -36.69 -18.44
C ALA A 582 -6.47 -36.66 -19.39
N PRO A 583 -6.42 -37.39 -20.53
CA PRO A 583 -7.45 -37.29 -21.57
C PRO A 583 -8.84 -37.76 -21.12
N THR A 584 -8.92 -38.52 -20.02
CA THR A 584 -10.16 -38.99 -19.38
C THR A 584 -10.55 -38.16 -18.16
N PHE A 585 -9.92 -36.99 -17.97
CA PHE A 585 -10.23 -36.05 -16.89
C PHE A 585 -10.07 -36.62 -15.47
N ASP A 586 -9.22 -37.65 -15.31
CA ASP A 586 -8.98 -38.28 -14.01
C ASP A 586 -8.32 -37.30 -13.04
N GLN A 587 -9.10 -36.84 -12.06
CA GLN A 587 -8.67 -35.87 -11.04
C GLN A 587 -7.55 -36.39 -10.11
N ALA A 588 -7.19 -37.68 -10.16
CA ALA A 588 -6.01 -38.18 -9.47
C ALA A 588 -4.70 -37.73 -10.16
N LEU A 589 -4.74 -37.40 -11.46
CA LEU A 589 -3.60 -36.96 -12.23
C LEU A 589 -3.49 -35.44 -12.21
N THR A 590 -2.30 -34.89 -11.95
CA THR A 590 -2.06 -33.43 -12.03
C THR A 590 -2.50 -32.84 -13.36
N ALA A 591 -2.29 -33.58 -14.45
CA ALA A 591 -2.67 -33.14 -15.79
C ALA A 591 -4.18 -32.88 -15.97
N SER A 592 -5.07 -33.31 -15.07
CA SER A 592 -6.49 -32.99 -15.14
C SER A 592 -6.78 -31.49 -14.96
N GLU A 593 -5.86 -30.75 -14.35
CA GLU A 593 -5.99 -29.30 -14.10
C GLU A 593 -5.13 -28.45 -15.04
N ALA A 594 -4.36 -29.08 -15.93
CA ALA A 594 -3.60 -28.38 -16.96
C ALA A 594 -4.53 -27.97 -18.11
N SER A 595 -4.20 -26.90 -18.82
CA SER A 595 -4.97 -26.51 -20.01
C SER A 595 -4.94 -27.62 -21.07
N GLY A 596 -6.10 -27.88 -21.69
CA GLY A 596 -6.28 -29.01 -22.60
C GLY A 596 -5.95 -30.38 -21.98
N GLN A 597 -5.94 -30.47 -20.65
CA GLN A 597 -5.56 -31.64 -19.84
C GLN A 597 -4.13 -32.12 -20.12
N LYS A 598 -3.20 -31.22 -20.47
CA LYS A 598 -1.80 -31.56 -20.78
C LYS A 598 -0.84 -30.51 -20.24
N TYR A 599 0.30 -30.96 -19.75
CA TYR A 599 1.43 -30.10 -19.42
C TYR A 599 2.73 -30.85 -19.67
N VAL A 600 3.87 -30.17 -19.61
CA VAL A 600 5.18 -30.83 -19.69
C VAL A 600 5.86 -30.83 -18.33
N ALA A 601 6.15 -32.02 -17.84
CA ALA A 601 6.99 -32.23 -16.68
C ALA A 601 8.47 -32.04 -17.02
N LEU A 602 9.19 -31.39 -16.11
CA LEU A 602 10.62 -31.13 -16.11
C LEU A 602 11.25 -31.90 -14.93
N PRO A 603 11.51 -33.22 -15.08
CA PRO A 603 11.88 -34.08 -13.95
C PRO A 603 13.35 -33.97 -13.54
N SER A 604 14.23 -33.46 -14.42
CA SER A 604 15.67 -33.47 -14.21
C SER A 604 16.34 -32.19 -14.69
N SER A 605 17.52 -31.88 -14.16
CA SER A 605 18.31 -30.75 -14.63
C SER A 605 18.50 -30.77 -16.14
N GLY A 606 18.30 -29.62 -16.78
CA GLY A 606 18.39 -29.47 -18.23
C GLY A 606 17.11 -29.84 -18.99
N SER A 607 16.08 -30.40 -18.35
CA SER A 607 14.77 -30.58 -18.97
C SER A 607 14.14 -29.23 -19.32
N TYR A 608 13.60 -29.09 -20.54
CA TYR A 608 13.03 -27.82 -21.00
C TYR A 608 11.83 -27.96 -21.94
N LEU A 609 11.08 -26.86 -22.03
CA LEU A 609 10.23 -26.50 -23.15
C LEU A 609 10.72 -25.22 -23.80
N GLU A 610 10.62 -25.14 -25.12
CA GLU A 610 11.01 -23.98 -25.91
C GLU A 610 9.95 -23.62 -26.94
N TRP A 611 9.58 -22.35 -26.99
CA TRP A 611 8.65 -21.79 -27.97
C TRP A 611 9.34 -20.80 -28.86
N LYS A 612 8.82 -20.65 -30.07
CA LYS A 612 9.23 -19.61 -31.02
C LYS A 612 8.14 -18.54 -31.11
N VAL A 613 8.52 -17.29 -30.89
CA VAL A 613 7.60 -16.15 -30.92
C VAL A 613 7.02 -16.00 -32.33
N LYS A 614 5.69 -15.94 -32.42
CA LYS A 614 4.96 -15.94 -33.71
C LYS A 614 5.01 -14.55 -34.37
N PRO A 615 4.84 -14.46 -35.70
CA PRO A 615 4.68 -13.17 -36.40
C PRO A 615 3.60 -12.29 -35.77
N GLY A 616 3.90 -11.00 -35.57
CA GLY A 616 2.97 -10.02 -34.99
C GLY A 616 2.77 -10.13 -33.47
N GLN A 617 3.47 -11.05 -32.80
CA GLN A 617 3.42 -11.24 -31.35
C GLN A 617 4.79 -10.93 -30.72
N GLY A 618 4.84 -10.91 -29.40
CA GLY A 618 6.05 -10.59 -28.64
C GLY A 618 5.74 -9.70 -27.45
N GLY A 619 6.79 -9.18 -26.85
CA GLY A 619 6.69 -8.35 -25.65
C GLY A 619 7.65 -8.79 -24.54
N ASP A 620 7.67 -8.00 -23.49
CA ASP A 620 8.55 -8.13 -22.33
C ASP A 620 7.85 -8.71 -21.09
N GLY A 621 6.52 -8.67 -21.03
CA GLY A 621 5.74 -9.29 -19.96
C GLY A 621 5.50 -10.76 -20.25
N VAL A 622 5.88 -11.63 -19.31
CA VAL A 622 5.67 -13.08 -19.41
C VAL A 622 4.97 -13.59 -18.17
N THR A 623 3.86 -14.29 -18.35
CA THR A 623 3.19 -15.08 -17.31
C THR A 623 3.43 -16.56 -17.61
N MET A 624 3.73 -17.36 -16.59
CA MET A 624 3.86 -18.80 -16.72
C MET A 624 2.89 -19.49 -15.78
N ARG A 625 2.08 -20.40 -16.33
CA ARG A 625 1.28 -21.33 -15.52
C ARG A 625 2.09 -22.60 -15.29
N PHE A 626 2.29 -22.96 -14.03
CA PHE A 626 3.21 -24.02 -13.62
C PHE A 626 2.63 -24.85 -12.48
N THR A 627 3.25 -26.00 -12.21
CA THR A 627 2.98 -26.82 -11.03
C THR A 627 4.30 -27.27 -10.42
N MET A 628 4.33 -27.39 -9.09
CA MET A 628 5.42 -28.02 -8.34
C MET A 628 4.84 -28.72 -7.09
N PRO A 629 5.53 -29.72 -6.53
CA PRO A 629 5.06 -30.45 -5.36
C PRO A 629 4.85 -29.55 -4.14
N ASP A 630 3.80 -29.84 -3.38
CA ASP A 630 3.59 -29.33 -2.04
C ASP A 630 4.59 -29.93 -1.04
N SER A 631 4.75 -29.31 0.13
CA SER A 631 5.48 -29.86 1.26
C SER A 631 4.59 -30.78 2.11
N SER A 632 5.20 -31.64 2.91
CA SER A 632 4.47 -32.62 3.72
C SER A 632 3.54 -31.99 4.77
N ASP A 633 3.84 -30.77 5.20
CA ASP A 633 3.06 -29.98 6.15
C ASP A 633 2.09 -28.99 5.46
N GLY A 634 2.05 -28.99 4.13
CA GLY A 634 1.18 -28.11 3.33
C GLY A 634 1.68 -26.67 3.19
N MET A 635 2.83 -26.31 3.74
CA MET A 635 3.35 -24.94 3.71
C MET A 635 3.97 -24.55 2.35
N GLY A 636 3.82 -25.40 1.34
CA GLY A 636 4.48 -25.27 0.05
C GLY A 636 5.98 -25.53 0.08
N GLN A 637 6.56 -25.61 -1.12
CA GLN A 637 8.00 -25.61 -1.36
C GLN A 637 8.38 -24.40 -2.20
N SER A 638 9.64 -23.99 -2.14
CA SER A 638 10.18 -22.93 -3.00
C SER A 638 11.31 -23.46 -3.87
N GLY A 639 11.42 -22.93 -5.09
CA GLY A 639 12.52 -23.22 -6.00
C GLY A 639 12.51 -22.28 -7.20
N SER A 640 13.01 -22.71 -8.35
CA SER A 640 13.08 -21.82 -9.52
C SER A 640 13.18 -22.55 -10.85
N LEU A 641 12.65 -21.93 -11.90
CA LEU A 641 12.93 -22.33 -13.28
C LEU A 641 13.75 -21.24 -13.99
N ASP A 642 14.69 -21.66 -14.83
CA ASP A 642 15.52 -20.77 -15.62
C ASP A 642 14.81 -20.39 -16.93
N VAL A 643 14.95 -19.12 -17.32
CA VAL A 643 14.47 -18.58 -18.59
C VAL A 643 15.66 -18.31 -19.50
N TYR A 644 15.60 -18.84 -20.71
CA TYR A 644 16.57 -18.58 -21.77
C TYR A 644 15.88 -17.90 -22.94
N VAL A 645 16.56 -16.93 -23.55
CA VAL A 645 16.15 -16.30 -24.81
C VAL A 645 17.25 -16.53 -25.84
N ASN A 646 16.89 -17.12 -26.99
CA ASN A 646 17.84 -17.45 -28.06
C ASN A 646 19.07 -18.25 -27.57
N GLY A 647 18.84 -19.17 -26.63
CA GLY A 647 19.86 -20.03 -26.04
C GLY A 647 20.70 -19.41 -24.92
N ALA A 648 20.54 -18.11 -24.61
CA ALA A 648 21.22 -17.45 -23.51
C ALA A 648 20.31 -17.35 -22.27
N LYS A 649 20.82 -17.72 -21.08
CA LYS A 649 20.07 -17.57 -19.82
C LYS A 649 19.89 -16.08 -19.52
N VAL A 650 18.64 -15.64 -19.33
CA VAL A 650 18.31 -14.24 -19.03
C VAL A 650 17.76 -14.04 -17.62
N LYS A 651 17.17 -15.08 -17.02
CA LYS A 651 16.57 -14.99 -15.67
C LYS A 651 16.50 -16.36 -15.01
N ALA A 652 16.49 -16.37 -13.67
CA ALA A 652 15.97 -17.48 -12.88
C ALA A 652 14.71 -16.95 -12.18
N VAL A 653 13.56 -17.59 -12.41
CA VAL A 653 12.26 -17.16 -11.89
C VAL A 653 11.97 -17.94 -10.62
N PRO A 654 11.87 -17.30 -9.45
CA PRO A 654 11.45 -17.95 -8.23
C PRO A 654 10.02 -18.48 -8.36
N LEU A 655 9.80 -19.69 -7.85
CA LEU A 655 8.51 -20.37 -7.84
C LEU A 655 8.22 -20.85 -6.42
N THR A 656 6.94 -20.88 -6.06
CA THR A 656 6.48 -21.43 -4.80
C THR A 656 5.17 -22.18 -4.99
N SER A 657 4.94 -23.24 -4.22
CA SER A 657 3.62 -23.87 -4.09
C SER A 657 2.87 -23.46 -2.83
N TYR A 658 3.29 -22.37 -2.18
CA TYR A 658 2.68 -21.88 -0.93
C TYR A 658 1.19 -21.54 -1.07
N TYR A 659 0.79 -20.97 -2.20
CA TYR A 659 -0.59 -20.54 -2.45
C TYR A 659 -1.46 -21.70 -2.95
N SER A 660 -0.88 -22.56 -3.78
CA SER A 660 -1.55 -23.70 -4.41
C SER A 660 -1.75 -24.87 -3.44
N TRP A 661 -2.42 -25.92 -3.93
CA TRP A 661 -2.76 -27.15 -3.21
C TRP A 661 -3.85 -26.98 -2.14
N GLN A 662 -5.02 -27.54 -2.45
CA GLN A 662 -6.13 -27.70 -1.51
C GLN A 662 -6.60 -29.15 -1.52
N TYR A 663 -6.91 -29.72 -0.35
CA TYR A 663 -7.11 -31.16 -0.18
C TYR A 663 -8.54 -31.51 0.25
N PHE A 664 -9.18 -32.45 -0.42
CA PHE A 664 -10.61 -32.72 -0.24
C PHE A 664 -10.88 -34.16 0.20
N SER A 665 -11.46 -34.32 1.39
CA SER A 665 -12.15 -35.53 1.85
C SER A 665 -13.67 -35.36 1.95
N SER A 666 -14.13 -34.11 1.83
CA SER A 666 -15.52 -33.67 1.81
C SER A 666 -15.67 -32.50 0.83
N ASP A 667 -16.76 -31.74 0.92
CA ASP A 667 -16.95 -30.48 0.20
C ASP A 667 -16.21 -29.28 0.84
N GLN A 668 -15.44 -29.52 1.90
CA GLN A 668 -14.60 -28.53 2.55
C GLN A 668 -13.12 -28.84 2.25
N PRO A 669 -12.33 -27.84 1.82
CA PRO A 669 -10.90 -28.03 1.65
C PRO A 669 -10.20 -28.13 3.01
N GLY A 670 -9.16 -28.95 3.07
CA GLY A 670 -8.11 -28.89 4.06
C GLY A 670 -6.80 -28.43 3.43
N ASP A 671 -5.93 -27.89 4.28
CA ASP A 671 -4.70 -27.21 3.83
C ASP A 671 -3.45 -28.08 3.96
N THR A 672 -3.57 -29.40 4.18
CA THR A 672 -2.41 -30.29 4.29
C THR A 672 -2.62 -31.61 3.55
N PRO A 673 -1.56 -32.23 3.00
CA PRO A 673 -1.70 -33.43 2.18
C PRO A 673 -2.42 -34.61 2.84
N GLY A 674 -2.35 -34.72 4.16
CA GLY A 674 -2.97 -35.82 4.91
C GLY A 674 -4.50 -35.79 4.94
N VAL A 675 -5.13 -34.69 4.55
CA VAL A 675 -6.60 -34.52 4.68
C VAL A 675 -7.36 -35.22 3.55
N GLY A 676 -6.88 -35.21 2.32
CA GLY A 676 -7.66 -35.73 1.19
C GLY A 676 -6.98 -35.63 -0.16
N ARG A 677 -7.77 -35.74 -1.24
CA ARG A 677 -7.25 -35.66 -2.61
C ARG A 677 -6.89 -34.21 -2.98
N PRO A 678 -5.81 -33.95 -3.71
CA PRO A 678 -5.44 -32.59 -4.10
C PRO A 678 -6.28 -32.06 -5.27
N LEU A 679 -6.54 -30.76 -5.23
CA LEU A 679 -6.91 -29.85 -6.32
C LEU A 679 -6.08 -28.57 -6.19
N PHE A 680 -6.28 -27.61 -7.09
CA PHE A 680 -5.53 -26.37 -7.16
C PHE A 680 -4.02 -26.63 -7.33
N ARG A 681 -3.66 -27.62 -8.16
CA ARG A 681 -2.27 -28.10 -8.31
C ARG A 681 -1.39 -27.20 -9.18
N PHE A 682 -2.00 -26.28 -9.93
CA PHE A 682 -1.29 -25.31 -10.75
C PHE A 682 -1.42 -23.93 -10.15
N ASP A 683 -0.42 -23.10 -10.45
CA ASP A 683 -0.35 -21.71 -10.06
C ASP A 683 0.26 -20.87 -11.20
N GLU A 684 0.27 -19.54 -11.07
CA GLU A 684 0.91 -18.64 -12.02
C GLU A 684 1.99 -17.77 -11.36
N VAL A 685 3.01 -17.44 -12.14
CA VAL A 685 3.95 -16.35 -11.83
C VAL A 685 4.09 -15.45 -13.05
N HIS A 686 4.45 -14.20 -12.83
CA HIS A 686 4.73 -13.27 -13.92
C HIS A 686 6.02 -12.48 -13.68
N TRP A 687 6.70 -12.13 -14.76
CA TRP A 687 7.92 -11.32 -14.72
C TRP A 687 8.07 -10.48 -15.98
N LYS A 688 8.92 -9.45 -15.88
CA LYS A 688 9.36 -8.66 -17.04
C LYS A 688 10.76 -9.08 -17.48
N LEU A 689 10.94 -9.19 -18.78
CA LEU A 689 12.25 -9.26 -19.44
C LEU A 689 12.79 -7.84 -19.63
N ASP A 690 14.11 -7.67 -19.57
CA ASP A 690 14.74 -6.36 -19.77
C ASP A 690 14.66 -5.90 -21.24
N THR A 691 14.43 -6.84 -22.16
CA THR A 691 14.26 -6.57 -23.58
C THR A 691 13.04 -7.33 -24.09
N PRO A 692 12.10 -6.67 -24.80
CA PRO A 692 10.94 -7.34 -25.38
C PRO A 692 11.34 -8.43 -26.37
N LEU A 693 10.68 -9.58 -26.27
CA LEU A 693 10.73 -10.66 -27.25
C LEU A 693 10.18 -10.17 -28.60
N LYS A 694 10.84 -10.54 -29.68
CA LYS A 694 10.45 -10.21 -31.05
C LYS A 694 10.01 -11.46 -31.80
N PRO A 695 9.18 -11.32 -32.86
CA PRO A 695 8.87 -12.43 -33.75
C PRO A 695 10.13 -13.17 -34.22
N GLY A 696 10.14 -14.49 -34.04
CA GLY A 696 11.26 -15.36 -34.40
C GLY A 696 12.23 -15.65 -33.26
N ASP A 697 12.23 -14.87 -32.18
CA ASP A 697 12.98 -15.21 -30.96
C ASP A 697 12.48 -16.54 -30.40
N THR A 698 13.36 -17.24 -29.70
CA THR A 698 13.01 -18.44 -28.91
C THR A 698 13.03 -18.09 -27.43
N ILE A 699 12.00 -18.51 -26.70
CA ILE A 699 11.94 -18.46 -25.25
C ILE A 699 11.86 -19.89 -24.73
N ARG A 700 12.75 -20.23 -23.80
CA ARG A 700 12.86 -21.56 -23.21
C ARG A 700 12.74 -21.47 -21.69
N ILE A 701 11.89 -22.32 -21.14
CA ILE A 701 11.79 -22.55 -19.70
C ILE A 701 12.51 -23.88 -19.41
N GLN A 702 13.54 -23.83 -18.56
CA GLN A 702 14.43 -24.95 -18.31
C GLN A 702 14.64 -25.16 -16.81
N LYS A 703 14.61 -26.41 -16.38
CA LYS A 703 14.93 -26.79 -14.99
C LYS A 703 16.43 -26.65 -14.73
N GLY A 704 16.75 -25.97 -13.61
CA GLY A 704 18.09 -25.84 -13.07
C GLY A 704 18.55 -27.06 -12.25
N ASN A 705 19.52 -26.85 -11.35
CA ASN A 705 20.09 -27.89 -10.51
C ASN A 705 19.44 -27.92 -9.12
N ASP A 706 18.24 -28.47 -9.02
CA ASP A 706 17.58 -28.81 -7.76
C ASP A 706 16.87 -30.17 -7.86
N ASN A 707 16.28 -30.64 -6.75
CA ASN A 707 15.64 -31.95 -6.64
C ASN A 707 14.11 -31.93 -6.86
N ILE A 708 13.54 -30.82 -7.34
CA ILE A 708 12.09 -30.63 -7.50
C ILE A 708 11.68 -30.97 -8.94
N GLU A 709 10.70 -31.86 -9.14
CA GLU A 709 10.06 -31.97 -10.46
C GLU A 709 9.11 -30.78 -10.65
N TYR A 710 9.28 -30.05 -11.75
CA TYR A 710 8.35 -28.98 -12.13
C TYR A 710 7.44 -29.43 -13.25
N GLY A 711 6.29 -28.79 -13.40
CA GLY A 711 5.48 -28.85 -14.59
C GLY A 711 5.23 -27.46 -15.15
N VAL A 712 5.26 -27.32 -16.47
CA VAL A 712 4.89 -26.08 -17.17
C VAL A 712 3.74 -26.40 -18.10
N ASP A 713 2.67 -25.63 -17.97
CA ASP A 713 1.46 -25.73 -18.79
C ASP A 713 1.60 -24.84 -20.03
N PHE A 714 1.64 -23.52 -19.83
CA PHE A 714 1.84 -22.56 -20.91
C PHE A 714 2.58 -21.32 -20.43
N ILE A 715 2.99 -20.49 -21.40
CA ILE A 715 3.34 -19.10 -21.15
C ILE A 715 2.38 -18.15 -21.89
N GLU A 716 2.08 -17.02 -21.28
CA GLU A 716 1.39 -15.88 -21.89
C GLU A 716 2.40 -14.74 -22.04
N VAL A 717 2.54 -14.19 -23.26
CA VAL A 717 3.50 -13.11 -23.56
C VAL A 717 2.75 -11.89 -24.06
N GLU A 718 3.08 -10.72 -23.50
CA GLU A 718 2.50 -9.43 -23.89
C GLU A 718 3.50 -8.29 -23.88
N GLN A 719 3.23 -7.27 -24.68
CA GLN A 719 3.94 -5.99 -24.59
C GLN A 719 3.43 -5.22 -23.37
N VAL A 720 4.33 -4.93 -22.43
CA VAL A 720 4.00 -4.10 -21.27
C VAL A 720 4.08 -2.63 -21.69
N PRO A 721 3.03 -1.83 -21.47
CA PRO A 721 3.07 -0.39 -21.70
C PRO A 721 3.94 0.31 -20.66
N ASP A 722 4.40 1.52 -20.96
CA ASP A 722 5.08 2.37 -19.98
C ASP A 722 4.20 2.60 -18.73
N PRO A 723 4.80 2.80 -17.54
CA PRO A 723 4.04 3.08 -16.33
C PRO A 723 3.20 4.34 -16.50
N ILE A 724 1.92 4.26 -16.13
CA ILE A 724 1.01 5.41 -16.14
C ILE A 724 1.58 6.47 -15.20
N ALA A 725 1.70 7.72 -15.66
CA ALA A 725 2.22 8.81 -14.86
C ALA A 725 1.21 9.29 -13.79
N ARG A 726 1.73 9.88 -12.71
CA ARG A 726 0.90 10.55 -11.69
C ARG A 726 0.02 11.61 -12.36
N PRO A 727 -1.32 11.57 -12.20
CA PRO A 727 -2.18 12.63 -12.73
C PRO A 727 -1.85 13.99 -12.11
N ALA A 728 -2.05 15.05 -12.89
CA ALA A 728 -1.98 16.41 -12.36
C ALA A 728 -2.96 16.57 -11.18
N ASN A 729 -2.53 17.25 -10.11
CA ASN A 729 -3.31 17.49 -8.89
C ASN A 729 -3.74 16.20 -8.13
N ALA A 730 -3.16 15.03 -8.41
CA ALA A 730 -3.35 13.85 -7.57
C ALA A 730 -2.54 13.95 -6.27
N VAL A 731 -2.98 13.27 -5.21
CA VAL A 731 -2.14 12.94 -4.04
C VAL A 731 -1.53 11.55 -4.25
N SER A 732 -0.35 11.27 -3.72
CA SER A 732 0.29 9.96 -3.84
C SER A 732 0.58 9.34 -2.48
N VAL A 733 0.51 8.00 -2.39
CA VAL A 733 0.90 7.27 -1.17
C VAL A 733 2.31 7.60 -0.69
N THR A 734 3.22 7.93 -1.61
CA THR A 734 4.60 8.33 -1.28
C THR A 734 4.69 9.72 -0.64
N ASP A 735 3.68 10.59 -0.86
CA ASP A 735 3.61 11.89 -0.19
C ASP A 735 3.36 11.73 1.33
N TYR A 736 2.88 10.54 1.74
CA TYR A 736 2.56 10.17 3.12
C TYR A 736 3.50 9.10 3.69
N GLY A 737 4.66 8.89 3.06
CA GLY A 737 5.73 8.04 3.60
C GLY A 737 5.74 6.59 3.12
N ALA A 738 4.87 6.19 2.18
CA ALA A 738 4.99 4.88 1.55
C ALA A 738 6.28 4.81 0.72
N VAL A 739 7.02 3.71 0.79
CA VAL A 739 8.29 3.53 0.08
C VAL A 739 8.28 2.22 -0.68
N ALA A 740 8.23 2.31 -2.01
CA ALA A 740 8.17 1.11 -2.83
C ALA A 740 9.48 0.30 -2.80
N ASN A 741 9.34 -1.03 -2.81
CA ASN A 741 10.42 -2.03 -2.94
C ASN A 741 11.42 -2.10 -1.78
N ASP A 742 11.08 -1.62 -0.58
CA ASP A 742 11.97 -1.69 0.59
C ASP A 742 11.63 -2.84 1.57
N GLY A 743 10.53 -3.57 1.31
CA GLY A 743 10.09 -4.69 2.13
C GLY A 743 9.36 -4.29 3.42
N LYS A 744 9.09 -3.00 3.65
CA LYS A 744 8.43 -2.49 4.86
C LYS A 744 6.95 -2.24 4.63
N ASP A 745 6.22 -2.16 5.74
CA ASP A 745 4.79 -1.88 5.74
C ASP A 745 4.47 -0.44 5.31
N ASP A 746 3.54 -0.30 4.39
CA ASP A 746 3.06 0.97 3.83
C ASP A 746 1.61 1.29 4.22
N LEU A 747 0.94 0.44 5.01
CA LEU A 747 -0.52 0.51 5.23
C LEU A 747 -0.94 1.83 5.88
N ASN A 748 -0.16 2.33 6.83
CA ASN A 748 -0.44 3.61 7.47
C ASN A 748 -0.37 4.79 6.49
N ALA A 749 0.61 4.78 5.58
CA ALA A 749 0.74 5.79 4.53
C ALA A 749 -0.43 5.71 3.53
N PHE A 750 -0.88 4.49 3.19
CA PHE A 750 -2.07 4.29 2.36
C PHE A 750 -3.34 4.84 3.01
N LYS A 751 -3.56 4.57 4.31
CA LYS A 751 -4.70 5.12 5.07
C LYS A 751 -4.65 6.65 5.13
N ALA A 752 -3.47 7.24 5.37
CA ALA A 752 -3.29 8.70 5.37
C ALA A 752 -3.57 9.31 3.98
N ALA A 753 -3.07 8.69 2.92
CA ALA A 753 -3.27 9.17 1.55
C ALA A 753 -4.73 9.09 1.10
N VAL A 754 -5.50 8.06 1.52
CA VAL A 754 -6.96 8.00 1.31
C VAL A 754 -7.64 9.19 1.99
N ASN A 755 -7.33 9.44 3.26
CA ASN A 755 -7.95 10.55 4.00
C ASN A 755 -7.73 11.90 3.31
N ALA A 756 -6.51 12.14 2.81
CA ALA A 756 -6.21 13.36 2.07
C ALA A 756 -6.90 13.43 0.70
N ALA A 757 -6.91 12.32 -0.05
CA ALA A 757 -7.61 12.24 -1.33
C ALA A 757 -9.10 12.58 -1.18
N VAL A 758 -9.75 12.02 -0.17
CA VAL A 758 -11.17 12.28 0.15
C VAL A 758 -11.38 13.72 0.60
N ALA A 759 -10.55 14.24 1.52
CA ALA A 759 -10.69 15.60 2.02
C ALA A 759 -10.52 16.67 0.93
N GLU A 760 -9.65 16.41 -0.04
CA GLU A 760 -9.32 17.36 -1.11
C GLU A 760 -10.07 17.10 -2.42
N GLY A 761 -10.86 16.02 -2.51
CA GLY A 761 -11.55 15.61 -3.75
C GLY A 761 -10.58 15.25 -4.88
N LYS A 762 -9.42 14.67 -4.54
CA LYS A 762 -8.33 14.37 -5.47
C LYS A 762 -8.25 12.88 -5.80
N THR A 763 -7.61 12.57 -6.93
CA THR A 763 -7.21 11.18 -7.23
C THR A 763 -6.10 10.75 -6.27
N LEU A 764 -6.25 9.56 -5.69
CA LEU A 764 -5.17 8.85 -5.01
C LEU A 764 -4.35 8.07 -6.06
N TYR A 765 -3.06 8.37 -6.14
CA TYR A 765 -2.14 7.73 -7.07
C TYR A 765 -1.13 6.83 -6.35
N ILE A 766 -0.99 5.59 -6.84
CA ILE A 766 -0.03 4.62 -6.34
C ILE A 766 1.05 4.43 -7.42
N PRO A 767 2.30 4.86 -7.20
CA PRO A 767 3.32 4.80 -8.24
C PRO A 767 3.78 3.37 -8.52
N LYS A 768 4.69 3.22 -9.48
CA LYS A 768 5.33 1.94 -9.77
C LYS A 768 6.15 1.44 -8.57
N GLY A 769 6.16 0.14 -8.37
CA GLY A 769 6.89 -0.60 -7.34
C GLY A 769 5.98 -1.50 -6.52
N THR A 770 6.58 -2.26 -5.61
CA THR A 770 5.88 -3.13 -4.66
C THR A 770 5.71 -2.43 -3.33
N PHE A 771 4.48 -2.35 -2.84
CA PHE A 771 4.13 -1.83 -1.52
C PHE A 771 3.62 -2.97 -0.66
N HIS A 772 4.06 -3.06 0.59
CA HIS A 772 3.64 -4.13 1.49
C HIS A 772 2.55 -3.64 2.44
N LEU A 773 1.45 -4.37 2.51
CA LEU A 773 0.33 -4.06 3.39
C LEU A 773 0.17 -5.19 4.42
N GLY A 774 0.56 -4.94 5.67
CA GLY A 774 0.54 -5.90 6.77
C GLY A 774 -0.83 -6.18 7.37
N GLY A 775 -1.88 -5.64 6.77
CA GLY A 775 -3.26 -5.78 7.22
C GLY A 775 -4.25 -5.47 6.09
N MET A 776 -5.53 -5.64 6.40
CA MET A 776 -6.61 -5.22 5.50
C MET A 776 -6.57 -3.71 5.27
N TRP A 777 -6.67 -3.31 4.00
CA TRP A 777 -6.79 -1.91 3.65
C TRP A 777 -8.27 -1.51 3.66
N GLU A 778 -8.68 -0.88 4.76
CA GLU A 778 -10.02 -0.35 4.95
C GLU A 778 -10.10 1.05 4.32
N ILE A 779 -10.95 1.21 3.31
CA ILE A 779 -11.21 2.47 2.61
C ILE A 779 -12.57 3.00 3.07
N GLY A 780 -12.54 3.91 4.03
CA GLY A 780 -13.72 4.39 4.75
C GLY A 780 -14.14 3.46 5.90
N SER A 781 -15.23 3.78 6.58
CA SER A 781 -15.81 2.93 7.62
C SER A 781 -17.33 2.83 7.45
N ALA A 782 -17.96 1.81 8.05
CA ALA A 782 -19.42 1.70 8.03
C ALA A 782 -20.14 2.91 8.68
N SER A 783 -19.51 3.59 9.64
CA SER A 783 -20.06 4.82 10.25
C SER A 783 -19.71 6.09 9.49
N LYS A 784 -18.71 6.05 8.61
CA LYS A 784 -18.23 7.18 7.81
C LYS A 784 -17.83 6.69 6.43
N MET A 785 -18.86 6.40 5.62
CA MET A 785 -18.68 6.00 4.23
C MET A 785 -18.11 7.16 3.41
N ILE A 786 -17.39 6.82 2.35
CA ILE A 786 -16.85 7.79 1.40
C ILE A 786 -17.84 7.94 0.25
N ASP A 787 -18.16 9.17 -0.11
CA ASP A 787 -19.02 9.44 -1.27
C ASP A 787 -18.29 9.03 -2.56
N ASP A 788 -17.36 9.85 -3.04
CA ASP A 788 -16.62 9.58 -4.27
C ASP A 788 -15.13 9.38 -3.99
N LEU A 789 -14.52 8.41 -4.66
CA LEU A 789 -13.08 8.19 -4.59
C LEU A 789 -12.52 7.66 -5.91
N LYS A 790 -11.40 8.23 -6.34
CA LYS A 790 -10.61 7.69 -7.45
C LYS A 790 -9.25 7.21 -6.97
N VAL A 791 -8.93 5.95 -7.24
CA VAL A 791 -7.64 5.31 -6.95
C VAL A 791 -7.04 4.78 -8.25
N MET A 792 -5.80 5.13 -8.54
CA MET A 792 -5.14 4.72 -9.76
C MET A 792 -3.68 4.32 -9.51
N GLY A 793 -3.32 3.10 -9.90
CA GLY A 793 -1.93 2.65 -9.95
C GLY A 793 -1.22 3.03 -11.26
N ALA A 794 0.06 2.68 -11.35
CA ALA A 794 0.89 2.89 -12.55
C ALA A 794 0.69 1.81 -13.63
N GLY A 795 -0.21 0.83 -13.42
CA GLY A 795 -0.47 -0.30 -14.31
C GLY A 795 -0.23 -1.64 -13.63
N ILE A 796 -0.94 -2.69 -14.06
CA ILE A 796 -0.87 -4.05 -13.45
C ILE A 796 0.54 -4.66 -13.46
N TRP A 797 1.41 -4.24 -14.37
CA TRP A 797 2.80 -4.70 -14.45
C TRP A 797 3.80 -3.82 -13.68
N HIS A 798 3.32 -2.75 -13.05
CA HIS A 798 4.15 -1.72 -12.46
C HIS A 798 3.84 -1.48 -10.98
N THR A 799 2.58 -1.45 -10.58
CA THR A 799 2.17 -1.28 -9.18
C THR A 799 1.71 -2.60 -8.61
N ASN A 800 2.44 -3.10 -7.60
CA ASN A 800 2.14 -4.31 -6.87
C ASN A 800 1.76 -3.98 -5.43
N LEU A 801 0.57 -4.40 -4.99
CA LEU A 801 0.17 -4.41 -3.59
C LEU A 801 0.32 -5.82 -3.03
N GLN A 802 1.35 -6.03 -2.21
CA GLN A 802 1.62 -7.29 -1.57
C GLN A 802 1.05 -7.27 -0.15
N PHE A 803 -0.04 -8.00 0.10
CA PHE A 803 -0.49 -8.21 1.48
C PHE A 803 0.41 -9.24 2.15
N THR A 804 0.92 -8.96 3.35
CA THR A 804 1.98 -9.78 3.97
C THR A 804 1.50 -10.63 5.14
N ASN A 805 0.31 -10.35 5.68
CA ASN A 805 -0.21 -11.09 6.82
C ASN A 805 -1.03 -12.30 6.33
N PRO A 806 -0.71 -13.54 6.75
CA PRO A 806 -1.43 -14.74 6.33
C PRO A 806 -2.73 -14.97 7.11
N ASP A 807 -2.95 -14.28 8.23
CA ASP A 807 -4.05 -14.54 9.16
C ASP A 807 -5.42 -14.14 8.58
N ARG A 808 -6.48 -14.67 9.20
CA ARG A 808 -7.87 -14.27 8.93
C ARG A 808 -8.04 -12.75 9.05
N ALA A 809 -8.89 -12.19 8.20
CA ALA A 809 -9.27 -10.78 8.16
C ALA A 809 -8.07 -9.80 8.12
N SER A 810 -6.94 -10.24 7.57
CA SER A 810 -5.67 -9.49 7.66
C SER A 810 -5.09 -9.09 6.31
N GLY A 811 -5.91 -9.03 5.26
CA GLY A 811 -5.54 -8.39 4.00
C GLY A 811 -6.70 -8.31 3.02
N GLY A 812 -6.40 -7.87 1.80
CA GLY A 812 -7.42 -7.43 0.86
C GLY A 812 -7.93 -6.03 1.15
N ILE A 813 -8.88 -5.56 0.35
CA ILE A 813 -9.43 -4.20 0.42
C ILE A 813 -10.90 -4.27 0.84
N SER A 814 -11.23 -3.69 1.99
CA SER A 814 -12.62 -3.47 2.42
C SER A 814 -13.06 -2.08 2.00
N LEU A 815 -14.09 -2.00 1.15
CA LEU A 815 -14.62 -0.76 0.62
C LEU A 815 -15.85 -0.32 1.42
N ARG A 816 -15.88 0.96 1.82
CA ARG A 816 -17.05 1.60 2.45
C ARG A 816 -17.45 2.84 1.65
N ILE A 817 -17.91 2.61 0.42
CA ILE A 817 -18.26 3.66 -0.56
C ILE A 817 -19.79 3.79 -0.69
N SER A 818 -20.30 5.02 -0.56
CA SER A 818 -21.72 5.38 -0.76
C SER A 818 -22.00 5.94 -2.17
N GLY A 819 -21.07 6.71 -2.73
CA GLY A 819 -21.15 7.30 -4.07
C GLY A 819 -20.37 6.48 -5.10
N GLN A 820 -19.54 7.13 -5.91
CA GLN A 820 -18.82 6.51 -7.03
C GLN A 820 -17.35 6.20 -6.70
N LEU A 821 -16.98 4.94 -6.82
CA LEU A 821 -15.58 4.49 -6.82
C LEU A 821 -15.07 4.34 -8.25
N ASP A 822 -13.84 4.79 -8.52
CA ASP A 822 -13.04 4.41 -9.68
C ASP A 822 -11.70 3.85 -9.19
N PHE A 823 -11.49 2.54 -9.26
CA PHE A 823 -10.25 1.88 -8.82
C PHE A 823 -9.58 1.17 -9.99
N SER A 824 -8.31 1.46 -10.28
CA SER A 824 -7.70 0.87 -11.47
C SER A 824 -6.18 0.73 -11.46
N ASN A 825 -5.69 -0.09 -12.41
CA ASN A 825 -4.28 -0.14 -12.83
C ASN A 825 -3.31 -0.67 -11.77
N VAL A 826 -3.69 -1.73 -11.05
CA VAL A 826 -2.92 -2.31 -9.95
C VAL A 826 -2.91 -3.83 -10.04
N TYR A 827 -1.77 -4.44 -9.72
CA TYR A 827 -1.69 -5.85 -9.38
C TYR A 827 -1.74 -6.04 -7.84
N MET A 828 -2.41 -7.09 -7.39
CA MET A 828 -2.59 -7.41 -5.98
C MET A 828 -2.31 -8.89 -5.74
N ASN A 829 -1.52 -9.15 -4.71
CA ASN A 829 -1.20 -10.49 -4.24
C ASN A 829 -1.43 -10.62 -2.73
N SER A 830 -1.83 -11.80 -2.28
CA SER A 830 -2.02 -12.10 -0.86
C SER A 830 -0.79 -12.75 -0.22
N ASN A 831 -0.88 -13.02 1.08
CA ASN A 831 -0.09 -14.06 1.76
C ASN A 831 -0.98 -15.21 2.29
N LEU A 832 -2.14 -15.40 1.66
CA LEU A 832 -3.19 -16.34 2.07
C LEU A 832 -3.01 -17.70 1.37
N ARG A 833 -3.22 -18.77 2.14
CA ARG A 833 -3.16 -20.16 1.65
C ARG A 833 -4.32 -21.05 2.11
N SER A 834 -5.30 -20.47 2.81
CA SER A 834 -6.43 -21.20 3.40
C SER A 834 -7.73 -20.42 3.20
N ARG A 835 -8.82 -21.13 2.92
CA ARG A 835 -10.18 -20.54 2.98
C ARG A 835 -10.66 -20.32 4.41
N TYR A 836 -9.93 -20.79 5.41
CA TYR A 836 -10.30 -20.73 6.82
C TYR A 836 -11.75 -21.15 7.09
N ASN A 837 -12.20 -22.24 6.47
CA ASN A 837 -13.59 -22.71 6.57
C ASN A 837 -14.62 -21.59 6.31
N GLN A 838 -14.44 -20.82 5.23
CA GLN A 838 -15.29 -19.69 4.83
C GLN A 838 -15.17 -18.44 5.74
N GLU A 839 -14.29 -18.46 6.73
CA GLU A 839 -14.05 -17.35 7.67
C GLU A 839 -12.76 -16.56 7.36
N ALA A 840 -12.20 -16.67 6.14
CA ALA A 840 -10.96 -15.97 5.82
C ALA A 840 -11.14 -14.45 5.86
N VAL A 841 -12.26 -13.92 5.36
CA VAL A 841 -12.53 -12.46 5.25
C VAL A 841 -11.36 -11.75 4.59
N TYR A 842 -10.90 -12.31 3.47
CA TYR A 842 -9.64 -11.95 2.84
C TYR A 842 -9.79 -11.99 1.32
N LYS A 843 -10.83 -11.33 0.82
CA LYS A 843 -11.08 -11.17 -0.61
C LYS A 843 -10.22 -10.01 -1.14
N GLY A 844 -9.87 -10.03 -2.42
CA GLY A 844 -9.16 -8.93 -3.06
C GLY A 844 -9.90 -7.61 -2.84
N PHE A 845 -11.21 -7.61 -3.14
CA PHE A 845 -12.13 -6.52 -2.82
C PHE A 845 -13.42 -7.04 -2.18
N MET A 846 -13.93 -6.34 -1.17
CA MET A 846 -15.15 -6.73 -0.44
C MET A 846 -15.95 -5.53 0.10
N ASP A 847 -17.16 -5.82 0.58
CA ASP A 847 -18.12 -4.91 1.22
C ASP A 847 -18.91 -3.97 0.28
N ASN A 848 -18.83 -2.66 0.48
CA ASN A 848 -19.72 -1.65 -0.10
C ASN A 848 -19.03 -0.89 -1.25
N PHE A 849 -19.38 -1.24 -2.48
CA PHE A 849 -18.74 -0.72 -3.68
C PHE A 849 -19.36 0.58 -4.21
N GLY A 850 -20.48 1.03 -3.65
CA GLY A 850 -21.15 2.27 -4.07
C GLY A 850 -22.03 2.12 -5.33
N THR A 851 -22.31 3.25 -5.98
CA THR A 851 -23.22 3.39 -7.12
C THR A 851 -22.49 3.87 -8.36
N ASN A 852 -22.72 3.23 -9.51
CA ASN A 852 -22.05 3.50 -10.78
C ASN A 852 -20.52 3.44 -10.73
N SER A 853 -20.00 2.66 -9.78
CA SER A 853 -18.57 2.48 -9.56
C SER A 853 -17.92 1.64 -10.66
N LYS A 854 -16.60 1.78 -10.78
CA LYS A 854 -15.78 0.97 -11.66
C LYS A 854 -14.55 0.43 -10.93
N ILE A 855 -14.26 -0.84 -11.16
CA ILE A 855 -12.96 -1.42 -10.85
C ILE A 855 -12.42 -2.05 -12.12
N HIS A 856 -11.32 -1.52 -12.65
CA HIS A 856 -10.90 -1.91 -13.99
C HIS A 856 -9.40 -1.96 -14.16
N ASN A 857 -8.94 -2.80 -15.08
CA ASN A 857 -7.51 -3.01 -15.34
C ASN A 857 -6.76 -3.39 -14.04
N VAL A 858 -7.31 -4.34 -13.28
CA VAL A 858 -6.65 -4.91 -12.11
C VAL A 858 -6.26 -6.35 -12.35
N TRP A 859 -5.20 -6.81 -11.70
CA TRP A 859 -4.81 -8.22 -11.65
C TRP A 859 -4.76 -8.67 -10.20
N VAL A 860 -5.64 -9.61 -9.82
CA VAL A 860 -5.84 -10.04 -8.43
C VAL A 860 -5.66 -11.55 -8.34
N GLU A 861 -4.77 -12.00 -7.46
CA GLU A 861 -4.52 -13.43 -7.24
C GLU A 861 -4.22 -13.82 -5.79
N HIS A 862 -4.46 -15.10 -5.49
CA HIS A 862 -4.23 -15.77 -4.20
C HIS A 862 -5.12 -15.29 -3.04
N PHE A 863 -6.18 -14.55 -3.30
CA PHE A 863 -7.13 -14.16 -2.25
C PHE A 863 -8.12 -15.29 -1.95
N GLU A 864 -8.94 -15.10 -0.93
CA GLU A 864 -10.09 -15.97 -0.69
C GLU A 864 -10.99 -15.95 -1.93
N CYS A 865 -11.43 -14.77 -2.32
CA CYS A 865 -12.09 -14.51 -3.60
C CYS A 865 -11.39 -13.32 -4.26
N GLY A 866 -11.52 -13.16 -5.58
CA GLY A 866 -11.17 -11.89 -6.21
C GLY A 866 -12.05 -10.75 -5.68
N PHE A 867 -13.38 -10.93 -5.77
CA PHE A 867 -14.38 -9.94 -5.40
C PHE A 867 -15.58 -10.57 -4.69
N TRP A 868 -15.96 -10.01 -3.54
CA TRP A 868 -17.23 -10.30 -2.88
C TRP A 868 -18.03 -9.03 -2.66
N VAL A 869 -18.97 -8.76 -3.56
CA VAL A 869 -19.75 -7.52 -3.58
C VAL A 869 -21.01 -7.72 -2.76
N GLY A 870 -21.09 -7.12 -1.58
CA GLY A 870 -22.26 -7.26 -0.73
C GLY A 870 -22.11 -6.58 0.62
N ASP A 871 -23.20 -5.95 1.06
CA ASP A 871 -23.24 -5.30 2.36
C ASP A 871 -23.69 -6.26 3.46
N TYR A 872 -22.88 -6.34 4.53
CA TYR A 872 -23.21 -7.04 5.77
C TYR A 872 -23.17 -6.12 6.99
N ALA A 873 -22.89 -4.83 6.80
CA ALA A 873 -22.71 -3.87 7.89
C ALA A 873 -23.98 -3.07 8.23
N HIS A 874 -24.94 -2.93 7.30
CA HIS A 874 -26.16 -2.14 7.51
C HIS A 874 -27.42 -3.01 7.64
N THR A 875 -28.47 -2.45 8.23
CA THR A 875 -29.80 -3.06 8.34
C THR A 875 -30.89 -1.97 8.19
N PRO A 876 -31.64 -1.92 7.07
CA PRO A 876 -31.52 -2.81 5.92
C PRO A 876 -30.17 -2.66 5.21
N ALA A 877 -29.70 -3.75 4.60
CA ALA A 877 -28.45 -3.75 3.83
C ALA A 877 -28.54 -2.78 2.64
N MET A 878 -27.43 -2.08 2.39
CA MET A 878 -27.20 -1.28 1.19
C MET A 878 -26.80 -2.19 0.01
N ILE A 879 -26.92 -1.68 -1.22
CA ILE A 879 -26.53 -2.45 -2.42
C ILE A 879 -25.52 -1.69 -3.26
N ALA A 880 -24.61 -2.42 -3.88
CA ALA A 880 -23.90 -1.91 -5.04
C ALA A 880 -24.84 -1.97 -6.25
N THR A 881 -24.92 -0.88 -7.02
CA THR A 881 -25.71 -0.84 -8.25
C THR A 881 -24.99 -0.12 -9.37
N GLY A 882 -25.05 -0.66 -10.59
CA GLY A 882 -24.30 -0.11 -11.72
C GLY A 882 -22.78 -0.30 -11.64
N LEU A 883 -22.29 -1.21 -10.78
CA LEU A 883 -20.85 -1.51 -10.69
C LEU A 883 -20.36 -2.13 -12.00
N VAL A 884 -19.21 -1.70 -12.50
CA VAL A 884 -18.53 -2.33 -13.64
C VAL A 884 -17.15 -2.83 -13.22
N ILE A 885 -16.95 -4.14 -13.30
CA ILE A 885 -15.64 -4.78 -13.24
C ILE A 885 -15.21 -5.10 -14.67
N GLU A 886 -14.12 -4.49 -15.16
CA GLU A 886 -13.71 -4.67 -16.57
C GLU A 886 -12.21 -4.77 -16.81
N ASN A 887 -11.82 -5.42 -17.91
CA ASN A 887 -10.43 -5.49 -18.37
C ASN A 887 -9.45 -6.07 -17.34
N SER A 888 -9.92 -7.02 -16.52
CA SER A 888 -9.21 -7.48 -15.32
C SER A 888 -8.77 -8.94 -15.42
N ARG A 889 -7.77 -9.32 -14.61
CA ARG A 889 -7.29 -10.69 -14.45
C ARG A 889 -7.59 -11.14 -13.02
N ILE A 890 -8.42 -12.16 -12.86
CA ILE A 890 -8.91 -12.64 -11.56
C ILE A 890 -8.59 -14.12 -11.46
N ARG A 891 -7.43 -14.43 -10.88
CA ARG A 891 -6.81 -15.74 -11.05
C ARG A 891 -6.38 -16.35 -9.74
N ASN A 892 -6.29 -17.69 -9.69
CA ASN A 892 -5.67 -18.43 -8.59
C ASN A 892 -6.25 -18.08 -7.20
N ASN A 893 -7.54 -17.76 -7.10
CA ASN A 893 -8.17 -17.51 -5.81
C ASN A 893 -8.70 -18.81 -5.22
N LEU A 894 -8.74 -18.90 -3.89
CA LEU A 894 -9.09 -20.12 -3.16
C LEU A 894 -10.59 -20.46 -3.27
N ALA A 895 -11.42 -19.49 -3.65
CA ALA A 895 -12.87 -19.58 -3.81
C ALA A 895 -13.31 -18.85 -5.09
N ASP A 896 -14.43 -18.14 -5.03
CA ASP A 896 -15.03 -17.44 -6.16
C ASP A 896 -14.07 -16.44 -6.82
N GLY A 897 -14.17 -16.26 -8.13
CA GLY A 897 -13.53 -15.12 -8.79
C GLY A 897 -14.23 -13.81 -8.44
N VAL A 898 -15.51 -13.71 -8.79
CA VAL A 898 -16.41 -12.59 -8.44
C VAL A 898 -17.76 -13.14 -7.98
N ASN A 899 -18.25 -12.68 -6.83
CA ASN A 899 -19.62 -12.95 -6.40
C ASN A 899 -20.38 -11.63 -6.19
N PHE A 900 -21.48 -11.45 -6.94
CA PHE A 900 -22.47 -10.41 -6.73
C PHE A 900 -23.54 -10.91 -5.76
N ALA A 901 -23.38 -10.53 -4.50
CA ALA A 901 -24.23 -10.95 -3.40
C ALA A 901 -25.13 -9.82 -2.88
N GLN A 902 -25.98 -10.12 -1.89
CA GLN A 902 -26.67 -9.12 -1.05
C GLN A 902 -27.39 -8.01 -1.84
N GLY A 903 -28.17 -8.39 -2.86
CA GLY A 903 -28.96 -7.43 -3.62
C GLY A 903 -28.20 -6.61 -4.66
N THR A 904 -26.91 -6.87 -4.88
CA THR A 904 -26.12 -6.26 -5.96
C THR A 904 -26.88 -6.36 -7.28
N SER A 905 -27.05 -5.22 -7.96
CA SER A 905 -27.97 -5.09 -9.10
C SER A 905 -27.38 -4.24 -10.23
N HIS A 906 -27.87 -4.42 -11.46
CA HIS A 906 -27.42 -3.67 -12.64
C HIS A 906 -25.89 -3.65 -12.84
N SER A 907 -25.19 -4.62 -12.26
CA SER A 907 -23.73 -4.64 -12.18
C SER A 907 -23.16 -5.61 -13.22
N THR A 908 -21.94 -5.34 -13.69
CA THR A 908 -21.35 -6.02 -14.83
C THR A 908 -19.94 -6.51 -14.53
N VAL A 909 -19.63 -7.75 -14.90
CA VAL A 909 -18.24 -8.20 -15.11
C VAL A 909 -18.04 -8.43 -16.60
N ARG A 910 -17.06 -7.75 -17.21
CA ARG A 910 -16.81 -7.88 -18.64
C ARG A 910 -15.35 -7.83 -19.07
N ASN A 911 -15.07 -8.37 -20.24
CA ASN A 911 -13.73 -8.38 -20.85
C ASN A 911 -12.65 -8.78 -19.85
N SER A 912 -12.90 -9.81 -19.05
CA SER A 912 -12.02 -10.22 -17.96
C SER A 912 -11.59 -11.67 -18.10
N SER A 913 -10.36 -11.94 -17.65
CA SER A 913 -9.75 -13.26 -17.63
C SER A 913 -9.90 -13.82 -16.23
N LEU A 914 -10.74 -14.84 -16.08
CA LEU A 914 -10.92 -15.56 -14.84
C LEU A 914 -10.29 -16.94 -14.99
N ARG A 915 -9.34 -17.29 -14.13
CA ARG A 915 -8.63 -18.56 -14.29
C ARG A 915 -8.32 -19.22 -12.96
N ASN A 916 -8.48 -20.54 -12.89
CA ASN A 916 -7.96 -21.33 -11.77
C ASN A 916 -8.54 -20.91 -10.40
N ASN A 917 -9.81 -20.52 -10.37
CA ASN A 917 -10.50 -20.15 -9.13
C ASN A 917 -11.16 -21.37 -8.47
N GLY A 918 -11.29 -21.28 -7.14
CA GLY A 918 -11.66 -22.36 -6.24
C GLY A 918 -13.09 -22.45 -5.78
N ASP A 919 -13.99 -21.78 -6.48
CA ASP A 919 -15.44 -21.95 -6.45
C ASP A 919 -15.96 -21.36 -7.77
N ASP A 920 -17.18 -20.84 -7.85
CA ASP A 920 -17.62 -20.20 -9.11
C ASP A 920 -16.70 -19.06 -9.55
N ALA A 921 -16.22 -19.08 -10.80
CA ALA A 921 -15.43 -17.95 -11.29
C ALA A 921 -16.26 -16.66 -11.30
N LEU A 922 -17.53 -16.74 -11.74
CA LEU A 922 -18.50 -15.65 -11.67
C LEU A 922 -19.81 -16.14 -11.06
N ALA A 923 -20.27 -15.50 -9.99
CA ALA A 923 -21.48 -15.89 -9.27
C ALA A 923 -22.43 -14.72 -9.02
N ILE A 924 -23.73 -15.02 -9.03
CA ILE A 924 -24.78 -14.16 -8.48
C ILE A 924 -25.50 -14.93 -7.39
N TRP A 925 -25.21 -14.58 -6.13
CA TRP A 925 -25.92 -15.12 -4.97
C TRP A 925 -26.89 -14.09 -4.39
N THR A 926 -28.17 -14.21 -4.67
CA THR A 926 -29.22 -13.30 -4.18
C THR A 926 -29.60 -13.55 -2.71
N SER A 927 -28.59 -13.52 -1.83
CA SER A 927 -28.74 -13.56 -0.38
C SER A 927 -29.53 -12.34 0.13
N ASN A 928 -30.18 -12.50 1.27
CA ASN A 928 -31.07 -11.50 1.87
C ASN A 928 -30.71 -11.17 3.33
N VAL A 929 -29.45 -11.40 3.72
CA VAL A 929 -28.97 -11.10 5.08
C VAL A 929 -29.20 -9.62 5.36
N ASN A 930 -29.58 -9.30 6.59
CA ASN A 930 -29.93 -7.94 7.02
C ASN A 930 -30.97 -7.24 6.12
N GLY A 931 -31.86 -8.00 5.48
CA GLY A 931 -32.93 -7.43 4.65
C GLY A 931 -32.45 -6.87 3.30
N ALA A 932 -31.32 -7.34 2.77
CA ALA A 932 -30.92 -7.03 1.40
C ALA A 932 -32.03 -7.42 0.40
N PRO A 933 -32.28 -6.63 -0.65
CA PRO A 933 -33.25 -6.98 -1.68
C PRO A 933 -32.74 -8.11 -2.58
N ALA A 934 -33.60 -8.65 -3.45
CA ALA A 934 -33.17 -9.58 -4.49
C ALA A 934 -32.28 -8.85 -5.51
N GLY A 935 -31.11 -9.41 -5.83
CA GLY A 935 -30.27 -8.89 -6.91
C GLY A 935 -30.95 -9.05 -8.26
N VAL A 936 -30.87 -8.02 -9.11
CA VAL A 936 -31.52 -8.02 -10.43
C VAL A 936 -30.66 -7.41 -11.52
N ASN A 937 -30.85 -7.86 -12.77
CA ASN A 937 -30.27 -7.24 -13.97
C ASN A 937 -28.73 -7.18 -14.03
N ASN A 938 -28.03 -8.04 -13.30
CA ASN A 938 -26.58 -8.19 -13.43
C ASN A 938 -26.17 -8.88 -14.75
N THR A 939 -24.98 -8.55 -15.25
CA THR A 939 -24.46 -9.02 -16.53
C THR A 939 -23.03 -9.57 -16.43
N PHE A 940 -22.79 -10.75 -17.00
CA PHE A 940 -21.45 -11.32 -17.17
C PHE A 940 -21.15 -11.51 -18.66
N SER A 941 -20.35 -10.63 -19.27
CA SER A 941 -20.19 -10.66 -20.73
C SER A 941 -18.76 -10.53 -21.25
N HIS A 942 -18.44 -11.21 -22.35
CA HIS A 942 -17.10 -11.19 -22.95
C HIS A 942 -16.00 -11.63 -21.97
N ASN A 943 -16.25 -12.65 -21.14
CA ASN A 943 -15.24 -13.17 -20.22
C ASN A 943 -14.64 -14.47 -20.75
N THR A 944 -13.33 -14.64 -20.55
CA THR A 944 -12.66 -15.93 -20.73
C THR A 944 -12.45 -16.55 -19.36
N ILE A 945 -13.07 -17.71 -19.13
CA ILE A 945 -13.11 -18.43 -17.86
C ILE A 945 -12.45 -19.79 -18.05
N GLU A 946 -11.33 -20.03 -17.40
CA GLU A 946 -10.50 -21.21 -17.68
C GLU A 946 -10.08 -21.94 -16.40
N ASN A 947 -9.93 -23.27 -16.47
CA ASN A 947 -9.31 -24.09 -15.43
C ASN A 947 -9.96 -23.98 -14.05
N ASN A 948 -11.26 -23.70 -13.99
CA ASN A 948 -11.97 -23.59 -12.72
C ASN A 948 -11.97 -24.95 -12.01
N TRP A 949 -11.51 -25.04 -10.77
CA TRP A 949 -11.20 -26.35 -10.15
C TRP A 949 -12.23 -26.85 -9.14
N ARG A 950 -13.29 -26.08 -8.90
CA ARG A 950 -14.46 -26.45 -8.10
C ARG A 950 -15.71 -25.77 -8.70
N ALA A 951 -16.91 -26.31 -8.47
CA ALA A 951 -18.17 -25.59 -8.75
C ALA A 951 -18.44 -25.28 -10.24
N GLY A 952 -18.45 -24.01 -10.67
CA GLY A 952 -18.89 -23.61 -12.01
C GLY A 952 -18.04 -22.50 -12.62
N GLY A 953 -18.02 -22.37 -13.94
CA GLY A 953 -17.52 -21.14 -14.57
C GLY A 953 -18.43 -19.95 -14.25
N ILE A 954 -19.74 -20.11 -14.49
CA ILE A 954 -20.77 -19.11 -14.16
C ILE A 954 -21.87 -19.75 -13.31
N GLY A 955 -22.13 -19.21 -12.12
CA GLY A 955 -23.20 -19.63 -11.19
C GLY A 955 -24.28 -18.56 -11.01
N ILE A 956 -25.55 -18.91 -11.16
CA ILE A 956 -26.68 -18.01 -10.83
C ILE A 956 -27.65 -18.71 -9.89
N PHE A 957 -27.92 -18.13 -8.71
CA PHE A 957 -28.63 -18.80 -7.62
C PHE A 957 -30.02 -18.25 -7.28
N GLY A 958 -30.45 -17.22 -8.02
CA GLY A 958 -31.76 -16.62 -7.86
C GLY A 958 -31.86 -15.29 -8.60
N GLY A 959 -32.79 -14.45 -8.17
CA GLY A 959 -32.95 -13.11 -8.72
C GLY A 959 -33.72 -13.08 -10.03
N SER A 960 -33.49 -12.03 -10.82
CA SER A 960 -34.29 -11.73 -12.01
C SER A 960 -33.52 -10.90 -13.04
N GLY A 961 -33.74 -11.17 -14.33
CA GLY A 961 -33.22 -10.31 -15.41
C GLY A 961 -31.72 -10.44 -15.69
N HIS A 962 -31.04 -11.42 -15.10
CA HIS A 962 -29.59 -11.60 -15.27
C HIS A 962 -29.22 -12.07 -16.67
N LYS A 963 -28.03 -11.68 -17.12
CA LYS A 963 -27.50 -12.08 -18.42
C LYS A 963 -26.07 -12.58 -18.31
N ALA A 964 -25.74 -13.61 -19.08
CA ALA A 964 -24.36 -14.02 -19.30
C ALA A 964 -24.11 -14.29 -20.79
N THR A 965 -23.41 -13.39 -21.48
CA THR A 965 -23.35 -13.38 -22.95
C THR A 965 -21.92 -13.29 -23.50
N HIS A 966 -21.66 -13.86 -24.68
CA HIS A 966 -20.34 -13.76 -25.32
C HIS A 966 -19.18 -14.34 -24.50
N ASN A 967 -19.42 -15.36 -23.66
CA ASN A 967 -18.36 -15.92 -22.81
C ASN A 967 -17.64 -17.10 -23.49
N LEU A 968 -16.42 -17.37 -23.05
CA LEU A 968 -15.64 -18.55 -23.39
C LEU A 968 -15.26 -19.28 -22.10
N ILE A 969 -15.71 -20.52 -21.93
CA ILE A 969 -15.52 -21.30 -20.70
C ILE A 969 -14.81 -22.61 -21.03
N ILE A 970 -13.65 -22.87 -20.42
CA ILE A 970 -12.74 -23.95 -20.83
C ILE A 970 -12.21 -24.72 -19.60
N ASP A 971 -12.14 -26.05 -19.71
CA ASP A 971 -11.41 -26.95 -18.81
C ASP A 971 -11.87 -26.86 -17.33
N ALA A 972 -13.18 -26.89 -17.08
CA ALA A 972 -13.68 -26.96 -15.70
C ALA A 972 -13.39 -28.34 -15.07
N VAL A 973 -12.90 -28.37 -13.83
CA VAL A 973 -12.60 -29.59 -13.08
C VAL A 973 -13.57 -29.73 -11.91
N GLY A 974 -14.15 -30.92 -11.74
CA GLY A 974 -15.06 -31.19 -10.61
C GLY A 974 -16.35 -30.36 -10.63
N GLY A 975 -16.72 -29.82 -11.79
CA GLY A 975 -17.77 -28.81 -11.91
C GLY A 975 -18.35 -28.65 -13.31
N SER A 976 -19.02 -27.52 -13.53
CA SER A 976 -19.72 -27.17 -14.77
C SER A 976 -19.14 -25.93 -15.45
N GLY A 977 -19.46 -25.73 -16.72
CA GLY A 977 -19.23 -24.43 -17.36
C GLY A 977 -20.24 -23.40 -16.84
N ILE A 978 -21.53 -23.75 -16.87
CA ILE A 978 -22.63 -22.93 -16.32
C ILE A 978 -23.40 -23.77 -15.30
N ARG A 979 -23.73 -23.18 -14.15
CA ARG A 979 -24.63 -23.79 -13.17
C ARG A 979 -25.73 -22.84 -12.70
N MET A 980 -26.90 -23.38 -12.42
CA MET A 980 -27.96 -22.70 -11.68
C MET A 980 -28.51 -23.64 -10.63
N ASN A 981 -28.73 -23.13 -9.42
CA ASN A 981 -29.38 -23.93 -8.38
C ASN A 981 -30.23 -23.10 -7.41
N THR A 982 -30.99 -23.78 -6.56
CA THR A 982 -31.79 -23.18 -5.46
C THR A 982 -31.37 -23.71 -4.09
N VAL A 983 -30.08 -24.03 -3.95
CA VAL A 983 -29.54 -24.67 -2.73
C VAL A 983 -29.25 -23.65 -1.62
N PHE A 984 -28.86 -22.44 -1.99
CA PHE A 984 -28.40 -21.41 -1.04
C PHE A 984 -29.56 -20.64 -0.41
N PRO A 985 -29.39 -20.13 0.82
CA PRO A 985 -30.34 -19.20 1.44
C PRO A 985 -30.53 -17.92 0.61
N GLY A 986 -31.71 -17.30 0.73
CA GLY A 986 -32.02 -16.03 0.07
C GLY A 986 -33.19 -16.14 -0.89
N TYR A 987 -33.23 -15.24 -1.87
CA TYR A 987 -34.22 -15.27 -2.94
C TYR A 987 -33.80 -16.26 -4.02
N HIS A 988 -34.76 -16.96 -4.63
CA HIS A 988 -34.52 -17.80 -5.82
C HIS A 988 -35.21 -17.16 -7.04
N PHE A 989 -35.81 -17.98 -7.91
CA PHE A 989 -36.31 -17.56 -9.23
C PHE A 989 -37.81 -17.29 -9.28
N GLN A 990 -38.52 -17.25 -8.15
CA GLN A 990 -39.99 -17.16 -8.12
C GLN A 990 -40.51 -15.94 -8.90
N ASN A 991 -39.78 -14.81 -8.84
CA ASN A 991 -40.08 -13.56 -9.51
C ASN A 991 -39.15 -13.27 -10.71
N ASN A 992 -38.43 -14.27 -11.21
CA ASN A 992 -37.57 -14.11 -12.36
C ASN A 992 -38.40 -13.78 -13.60
N THR A 993 -38.13 -12.64 -14.24
CA THR A 993 -38.78 -12.22 -15.49
C THR A 993 -38.13 -12.84 -16.73
N GLY A 994 -36.89 -13.29 -16.61
CA GLY A 994 -36.11 -13.89 -17.68
C GLY A 994 -34.61 -13.80 -17.39
N ILE A 995 -33.94 -14.95 -17.32
CA ILE A 995 -32.47 -15.03 -17.32
C ILE A 995 -32.02 -15.49 -18.71
N GLU A 996 -30.96 -14.88 -19.22
CA GLU A 996 -30.45 -15.16 -20.56
C GLU A 996 -28.98 -15.57 -20.52
N PHE A 997 -28.68 -16.71 -21.12
CA PHE A 997 -27.34 -17.10 -21.50
C PHE A 997 -27.26 -17.05 -23.02
N SER A 998 -26.29 -16.33 -23.58
CA SER A 998 -26.15 -16.28 -25.04
C SER A 998 -24.73 -16.31 -25.55
N ASP A 999 -24.57 -16.73 -26.80
CA ASP A 999 -23.35 -16.58 -27.59
C ASP A 999 -22.12 -17.09 -26.83
N THR A 1000 -22.20 -18.27 -26.23
CA THR A 1000 -21.16 -18.79 -25.33
C THR A 1000 -20.59 -20.11 -25.85
N THR A 1001 -19.27 -20.25 -25.80
CA THR A 1001 -18.59 -21.53 -26.06
C THR A 1001 -18.18 -22.16 -24.73
N ILE A 1002 -18.47 -23.44 -24.55
CA ILE A 1002 -18.06 -24.26 -23.42
C ILE A 1002 -17.24 -25.43 -23.94
N ILE A 1003 -16.01 -25.61 -23.45
CA ILE A 1003 -15.07 -26.63 -23.92
C ILE A 1003 -14.57 -27.44 -22.73
N ASN A 1004 -14.53 -28.78 -22.83
CA ASN A 1004 -13.92 -29.68 -21.84
C ASN A 1004 -14.49 -29.55 -20.41
N SER A 1005 -15.72 -29.06 -20.27
CA SER A 1005 -16.39 -28.84 -18.97
C SER A 1005 -17.42 -29.94 -18.67
N GLY A 1006 -18.02 -29.87 -17.48
CA GLY A 1006 -18.80 -30.97 -16.90
C GLY A 1006 -17.89 -31.87 -16.08
N THR A 1007 -18.44 -32.84 -15.37
CA THR A 1007 -17.65 -33.80 -14.59
C THR A 1007 -18.47 -35.04 -14.28
N SER A 1008 -17.81 -36.17 -14.01
CA SER A 1008 -18.42 -37.33 -13.34
C SER A 1008 -18.15 -37.37 -11.83
N LYS A 1009 -17.38 -36.41 -11.31
CA LYS A 1009 -16.88 -36.44 -9.93
C LYS A 1009 -16.72 -35.02 -9.37
N ASP A 1010 -17.83 -34.39 -9.02
CA ASP A 1010 -17.82 -33.21 -8.15
C ASP A 1010 -17.35 -33.57 -6.72
N LEU A 1011 -17.35 -32.61 -5.80
CA LEU A 1011 -16.96 -32.85 -4.40
C LEU A 1011 -17.90 -33.81 -3.64
N TYR A 1012 -19.08 -34.09 -4.20
CA TYR A 1012 -20.05 -35.06 -3.69
C TYR A 1012 -19.99 -36.39 -4.45
N ASN A 1013 -18.94 -36.62 -5.23
CA ASN A 1013 -18.73 -37.78 -6.09
C ASN A 1013 -19.89 -38.03 -7.07
N GLY A 1014 -20.52 -36.96 -7.57
CA GLY A 1014 -21.59 -37.03 -8.57
C GLY A 1014 -21.23 -36.37 -9.89
N GLU A 1015 -21.99 -36.73 -10.92
CA GLU A 1015 -21.96 -36.12 -12.22
C GLU A 1015 -22.59 -34.72 -12.24
N ARG A 1016 -22.01 -33.83 -13.06
CA ARG A 1016 -22.53 -32.51 -13.42
C ARG A 1016 -22.36 -32.30 -14.92
N GLY A 1017 -23.39 -31.75 -15.56
CA GLY A 1017 -23.32 -31.40 -16.97
C GLY A 1017 -22.38 -30.22 -17.23
N ALA A 1018 -21.95 -30.03 -18.47
CA ALA A 1018 -21.28 -28.79 -18.88
C ALA A 1018 -22.18 -27.55 -18.64
N ILE A 1019 -23.50 -27.72 -18.80
CA ILE A 1019 -24.55 -26.88 -18.20
C ILE A 1019 -25.29 -27.75 -17.18
N ASP A 1020 -25.35 -27.31 -15.92
CA ASP A 1020 -26.05 -28.01 -14.83
C ASP A 1020 -27.15 -27.13 -14.23
N LEU A 1021 -28.40 -27.61 -14.26
CA LEU A 1021 -29.55 -26.94 -13.66
C LEU A 1021 -30.09 -27.82 -12.52
N GLU A 1022 -29.92 -27.36 -11.29
CA GLU A 1022 -30.28 -28.08 -10.08
C GLU A 1022 -31.46 -27.39 -9.37
N ALA A 1023 -32.69 -27.87 -9.58
CA ALA A 1023 -33.85 -27.34 -8.87
C ALA A 1023 -33.93 -27.94 -7.46
N SER A 1024 -32.97 -27.57 -6.60
CA SER A 1024 -32.71 -28.20 -5.29
C SER A 1024 -33.95 -28.20 -4.39
N ASN A 1025 -34.53 -27.02 -4.15
CA ASN A 1025 -35.69 -26.83 -3.26
C ASN A 1025 -36.84 -26.10 -3.95
N ASP A 1026 -36.50 -25.01 -4.65
CA ASP A 1026 -37.44 -24.21 -5.44
C ASP A 1026 -37.24 -24.43 -6.94
N ALA A 1027 -38.28 -24.10 -7.72
CA ALA A 1027 -38.25 -24.28 -9.16
C ALA A 1027 -37.30 -23.29 -9.85
N ILE A 1028 -36.49 -23.79 -10.80
CA ILE A 1028 -35.80 -22.95 -11.78
C ILE A 1028 -36.80 -22.58 -12.87
N ARG A 1029 -36.94 -21.28 -13.16
CA ARG A 1029 -37.94 -20.79 -14.11
C ARG A 1029 -37.47 -19.63 -14.96
N ASN A 1030 -38.04 -19.51 -16.16
CA ASN A 1030 -37.83 -18.41 -17.11
C ASN A 1030 -36.34 -18.23 -17.47
N VAL A 1031 -35.75 -19.28 -18.07
CA VAL A 1031 -34.35 -19.28 -18.48
C VAL A 1031 -34.25 -19.60 -19.97
N THR A 1032 -33.50 -18.77 -20.69
CA THR A 1032 -33.25 -18.94 -22.12
C THR A 1032 -31.75 -19.07 -22.39
N PHE A 1033 -31.38 -20.10 -23.13
CA PHE A 1033 -30.04 -20.31 -23.67
C PHE A 1033 -30.10 -20.10 -25.19
N ASN A 1034 -29.27 -19.21 -25.74
CA ASN A 1034 -29.27 -18.87 -27.16
C ASN A 1034 -27.85 -18.99 -27.75
N ASN A 1035 -27.67 -19.66 -28.89
CA ASN A 1035 -26.37 -19.72 -29.59
C ASN A 1035 -25.23 -20.26 -28.69
N ILE A 1036 -25.41 -21.47 -28.17
CA ILE A 1036 -24.43 -22.10 -27.26
C ILE A 1036 -23.73 -23.24 -27.98
N ASP A 1037 -22.40 -23.24 -27.94
CA ASP A 1037 -21.59 -24.37 -28.43
C ASP A 1037 -20.95 -25.09 -27.25
N ILE A 1038 -21.30 -26.36 -27.06
CA ILE A 1038 -20.74 -27.26 -26.03
C ILE A 1038 -19.87 -28.29 -26.73
N ILE A 1039 -18.57 -28.27 -26.45
CA ILE A 1039 -17.56 -29.06 -27.13
C ILE A 1039 -16.86 -29.94 -26.10
N ASN A 1040 -16.77 -31.24 -26.38
CA ASN A 1040 -16.01 -32.21 -25.60
C ASN A 1040 -16.43 -32.24 -24.11
N SER A 1041 -17.73 -32.33 -23.82
CA SER A 1041 -18.18 -32.45 -22.42
C SER A 1041 -17.61 -33.72 -21.77
N GLN A 1042 -17.15 -33.61 -20.53
CA GLN A 1042 -16.57 -34.74 -19.78
C GLN A 1042 -17.59 -35.87 -19.61
N ARG A 1043 -18.79 -35.51 -19.13
CA ARG A 1043 -19.91 -36.42 -18.90
C ARG A 1043 -21.10 -36.02 -19.78
N ASP A 1044 -22.16 -35.46 -19.21
CA ASP A 1044 -23.32 -34.96 -19.97
C ASP A 1044 -23.11 -33.52 -20.44
N ALA A 1045 -23.67 -33.13 -21.58
CA ALA A 1045 -23.60 -31.74 -22.02
C ALA A 1045 -24.56 -30.84 -21.22
N ILE A 1046 -25.84 -31.22 -21.12
CA ILE A 1046 -26.87 -30.49 -20.36
C ILE A 1046 -27.50 -31.44 -19.35
N GLN A 1047 -27.46 -31.07 -18.07
CA GLN A 1047 -27.97 -31.86 -16.96
C GLN A 1047 -29.07 -31.09 -16.22
N LEU A 1048 -30.20 -31.75 -15.95
CA LEU A 1048 -31.32 -31.20 -15.17
C LEU A 1048 -31.73 -32.18 -14.06
N GLY A 1049 -31.96 -31.68 -12.85
CA GLY A 1049 -32.46 -32.56 -11.80
C GLY A 1049 -32.90 -31.88 -10.51
N TYR A 1050 -33.06 -32.71 -9.47
CA TYR A 1050 -33.66 -32.36 -8.18
C TYR A 1050 -35.18 -32.06 -8.25
N PRO A 1051 -35.90 -32.03 -7.11
CA PRO A 1051 -37.37 -32.12 -7.11
C PRO A 1051 -38.10 -30.77 -7.25
N GLY A 1052 -37.42 -29.62 -7.13
CA GLY A 1052 -38.04 -28.28 -7.10
C GLY A 1052 -38.78 -27.90 -8.38
N GLY A 1053 -38.35 -28.44 -9.53
CA GLY A 1053 -39.04 -28.36 -10.81
C GLY A 1053 -38.49 -27.34 -11.82
N PHE A 1054 -38.85 -27.53 -13.09
CA PHE A 1054 -38.38 -26.72 -14.22
C PHE A 1054 -39.55 -26.14 -15.01
N GLN A 1055 -39.57 -24.81 -15.20
CA GLN A 1055 -40.67 -24.10 -15.85
C GLN A 1055 -40.14 -23.08 -16.87
N ASN A 1056 -40.61 -23.14 -18.13
CA ASN A 1056 -40.18 -22.21 -19.18
C ASN A 1056 -38.64 -22.16 -19.33
N ILE A 1057 -38.04 -23.33 -19.54
CA ILE A 1057 -36.62 -23.49 -19.84
C ILE A 1057 -36.48 -23.71 -21.34
N VAL A 1058 -35.78 -22.81 -22.03
CA VAL A 1058 -35.71 -22.78 -23.49
C VAL A 1058 -34.25 -22.78 -23.94
N PHE A 1059 -33.92 -23.62 -24.90
CA PHE A 1059 -32.63 -23.70 -25.55
C PHE A 1059 -32.80 -23.49 -27.05
N ASN A 1060 -32.17 -22.47 -27.61
CA ASN A 1060 -32.22 -22.14 -29.04
C ASN A 1060 -30.81 -22.17 -29.63
N ASN A 1061 -30.67 -22.79 -30.80
CA ASN A 1061 -29.41 -22.83 -31.56
C ASN A 1061 -28.26 -23.37 -30.71
N VAL A 1062 -28.42 -24.58 -30.19
CA VAL A 1062 -27.39 -25.23 -29.37
C VAL A 1062 -26.67 -26.28 -30.21
N THR A 1063 -25.34 -26.20 -30.24
CA THR A 1063 -24.49 -27.26 -30.80
C THR A 1063 -23.86 -28.04 -29.66
N ILE A 1064 -23.93 -29.36 -29.70
CA ILE A 1064 -23.24 -30.27 -28.80
C ILE A 1064 -22.35 -31.18 -29.66
N ASP A 1065 -21.03 -31.09 -29.51
CA ASP A 1065 -20.05 -31.92 -30.22
C ASP A 1065 -19.12 -32.63 -29.23
N GLY A 1066 -19.42 -33.89 -28.92
CA GLY A 1066 -18.65 -34.71 -27.98
C GLY A 1066 -19.21 -34.67 -26.55
N THR A 1067 -19.57 -35.85 -26.03
CA THR A 1067 -19.95 -36.07 -24.62
C THR A 1067 -19.37 -37.39 -24.12
N GLY A 1068 -19.32 -37.59 -22.79
CA GLY A 1068 -18.85 -38.82 -22.17
C GLY A 1068 -17.37 -39.12 -22.41
N LEU A 1069 -16.55 -38.09 -22.61
CA LEU A 1069 -15.13 -38.25 -22.90
C LEU A 1069 -14.31 -38.77 -21.72
N ASP A 1070 -14.82 -38.66 -20.49
CA ASP A 1070 -14.20 -39.27 -19.31
C ASP A 1070 -14.35 -40.82 -19.28
N GLY A 1071 -15.26 -41.38 -20.09
CA GLY A 1071 -15.53 -42.81 -20.15
C GLY A 1071 -16.21 -43.39 -18.89
N VAL A 1072 -16.63 -42.55 -17.94
CA VAL A 1072 -17.25 -42.97 -16.69
C VAL A 1072 -18.72 -43.31 -16.93
N THR A 1073 -19.16 -44.45 -16.39
CA THR A 1073 -20.56 -44.91 -16.50
C THR A 1073 -21.30 -44.97 -15.18
N THR A 1074 -20.60 -45.02 -14.05
CA THR A 1074 -21.24 -44.93 -12.73
C THR A 1074 -21.95 -43.59 -12.57
N SER A 1075 -23.13 -43.60 -11.95
CA SER A 1075 -23.95 -42.41 -11.74
C SER A 1075 -24.38 -42.33 -10.27
N ARG A 1076 -24.35 -41.11 -9.72
CA ARG A 1076 -24.87 -40.81 -8.39
C ARG A 1076 -26.40 -40.77 -8.37
N PHE A 1077 -27.01 -40.28 -9.44
CA PHE A 1077 -28.43 -39.92 -9.46
C PHE A 1077 -29.32 -40.93 -10.18
N SER A 1078 -28.76 -41.84 -10.99
CA SER A 1078 -29.51 -42.70 -11.89
C SER A 1078 -28.85 -44.08 -12.05
N GLY A 1079 -29.33 -44.89 -13.00
CA GLY A 1079 -28.63 -46.11 -13.40
C GLY A 1079 -27.32 -45.79 -14.14
N PRO A 1080 -26.38 -46.75 -14.25
CA PRO A 1080 -25.15 -46.53 -15.00
C PRO A 1080 -25.43 -46.16 -16.47
N HIS A 1081 -24.76 -45.11 -16.96
CA HIS A 1081 -24.93 -44.61 -18.33
C HIS A 1081 -23.67 -43.84 -18.79
N PRO A 1082 -23.28 -43.94 -20.06
CA PRO A 1082 -22.28 -43.04 -20.66
C PRO A 1082 -22.88 -41.63 -20.82
N GLY A 1083 -22.03 -40.60 -20.93
CA GLY A 1083 -22.47 -39.21 -21.06
C GLY A 1083 -23.36 -38.93 -22.29
N ALA A 1084 -24.50 -38.29 -22.05
CA ALA A 1084 -25.53 -37.93 -23.01
C ALA A 1084 -25.46 -36.45 -23.43
N ALA A 1085 -26.17 -36.10 -24.50
CA ALA A 1085 -26.39 -34.70 -24.88
C ALA A 1085 -27.29 -34.00 -23.86
N ILE A 1086 -28.36 -34.67 -23.42
CA ILE A 1086 -29.30 -34.16 -22.41
C ILE A 1086 -29.57 -35.28 -21.41
N PHE A 1087 -29.35 -34.98 -20.13
CA PHE A 1087 -29.62 -35.87 -19.01
C PHE A 1087 -30.59 -35.21 -18.04
N ALA A 1088 -31.64 -35.94 -17.66
CA ALA A 1088 -32.59 -35.50 -16.64
C ALA A 1088 -32.84 -36.60 -15.60
N TYR A 1089 -32.51 -36.34 -14.34
CA TYR A 1089 -32.75 -37.24 -13.19
C TYR A 1089 -33.87 -36.73 -12.28
N THR A 1090 -34.87 -36.10 -12.88
CA THR A 1090 -36.11 -35.71 -12.22
C THR A 1090 -37.26 -35.92 -13.18
N ASN A 1091 -38.48 -36.08 -12.66
CA ASN A 1091 -39.70 -36.12 -13.46
C ASN A 1091 -40.51 -34.82 -13.40
N ASN A 1092 -40.03 -33.81 -12.67
CA ASN A 1092 -40.75 -32.56 -12.44
C ASN A 1092 -40.24 -31.45 -13.34
N GLY A 1093 -40.90 -31.23 -14.47
CA GLY A 1093 -40.68 -30.04 -15.30
C GLY A 1093 -40.57 -30.31 -16.79
N SER A 1094 -40.17 -29.27 -17.51
CA SER A 1094 -40.03 -29.31 -18.97
C SER A 1094 -38.87 -28.45 -19.47
N ALA A 1095 -38.30 -28.83 -20.61
CA ALA A 1095 -37.38 -28.02 -21.37
C ALA A 1095 -37.67 -28.14 -22.87
N THR A 1096 -37.61 -27.01 -23.59
CA THR A 1096 -37.83 -26.93 -25.03
C THR A 1096 -36.54 -26.58 -25.74
N PHE A 1097 -36.19 -27.35 -26.76
CA PHE A 1097 -35.02 -27.15 -27.61
C PHE A 1097 -35.47 -26.82 -29.03
N ASN A 1098 -34.93 -25.75 -29.60
CA ASN A 1098 -35.16 -25.37 -30.99
C ASN A 1098 -33.82 -25.34 -31.73
N ASN A 1099 -33.72 -26.02 -32.86
CA ASN A 1099 -32.49 -26.08 -33.66
C ASN A 1099 -31.28 -26.63 -32.85
N LEU A 1100 -31.49 -27.78 -32.20
CA LEU A 1100 -30.43 -28.52 -31.51
C LEU A 1100 -29.62 -29.35 -32.52
N VAL A 1101 -28.31 -29.18 -32.52
CA VAL A 1101 -27.36 -29.98 -33.32
C VAL A 1101 -26.52 -30.83 -32.38
N THR A 1102 -26.51 -32.15 -32.56
CA THR A 1102 -25.69 -33.08 -31.77
C THR A 1102 -24.73 -33.87 -32.64
N ARG A 1103 -23.52 -34.13 -32.12
CA ARG A 1103 -22.45 -34.92 -32.76
C ARG A 1103 -21.65 -35.66 -31.70
N LYS A 1104 -21.17 -36.86 -32.03
CA LYS A 1104 -20.25 -37.67 -31.20
C LYS A 1104 -20.71 -37.83 -29.75
N ILE A 1105 -21.99 -38.17 -29.57
CA ILE A 1105 -22.58 -38.39 -28.24
C ILE A 1105 -22.29 -39.81 -27.79
N ALA A 1106 -21.75 -39.99 -26.57
CA ALA A 1106 -21.41 -41.31 -26.06
C ALA A 1106 -22.66 -42.14 -25.72
N HIS A 1107 -23.72 -41.51 -25.22
CA HIS A 1107 -25.01 -42.18 -25.01
C HIS A 1107 -25.69 -42.53 -26.34
N PRO A 1108 -26.02 -43.82 -26.59
CA PRO A 1108 -26.52 -44.27 -27.89
C PRO A 1108 -27.86 -43.65 -28.27
N ASP A 1109 -28.73 -43.38 -27.28
CA ASP A 1109 -30.04 -42.76 -27.50
C ASP A 1109 -29.99 -41.23 -27.55
N LEU A 1110 -28.78 -40.66 -27.53
CA LEU A 1110 -28.47 -39.22 -27.42
C LEU A 1110 -28.89 -38.57 -26.09
N TYR A 1111 -30.01 -39.00 -25.52
CA TYR A 1111 -30.62 -38.42 -24.32
C TYR A 1111 -30.87 -39.51 -23.27
N TYR A 1112 -30.78 -39.15 -21.99
CA TYR A 1112 -31.16 -40.03 -20.89
C TYR A 1112 -32.12 -39.30 -19.95
N ILE A 1113 -33.42 -39.56 -20.11
CA ILE A 1113 -34.48 -38.75 -19.52
C ILE A 1113 -35.32 -39.60 -18.56
N GLN A 1114 -35.38 -39.20 -17.29
CA GLN A 1114 -36.25 -39.83 -16.31
C GLN A 1114 -37.72 -39.68 -16.71
N ASN A 1115 -38.46 -40.78 -16.61
CA ASN A 1115 -39.86 -40.83 -16.99
C ASN A 1115 -40.70 -39.77 -16.27
N GLY A 1116 -41.43 -38.97 -17.04
CA GLY A 1116 -42.28 -37.88 -16.57
C GLY A 1116 -41.73 -36.48 -16.87
N PHE A 1117 -40.41 -36.33 -17.07
CA PHE A 1117 -39.86 -35.08 -17.56
C PHE A 1117 -40.27 -34.83 -19.01
N LYS A 1118 -40.72 -33.61 -19.31
CA LYS A 1118 -41.21 -33.24 -20.65
C LYS A 1118 -40.10 -32.57 -21.45
N LEU A 1119 -39.42 -33.36 -22.27
CA LEU A 1119 -38.43 -32.86 -23.23
C LEU A 1119 -39.08 -32.63 -24.60
N GLU A 1120 -39.04 -31.40 -25.09
CA GLU A 1120 -39.52 -31.02 -26.42
C GLU A 1120 -38.33 -30.61 -27.30
N ILE A 1121 -38.21 -31.18 -28.49
CA ILE A 1121 -37.15 -30.86 -29.45
C ILE A 1121 -37.80 -30.57 -30.80
N ASN A 1122 -37.59 -29.35 -31.31
CA ASN A 1122 -38.20 -28.80 -32.54
C ASN A 1122 -37.18 -28.53 -33.65
#